data_AF-A0A6J1VTH0-F1
#
_entry.id   AF-A0A6J1VTH0-F1
#
_cell.length_a   1.000
_cell.length_b   1.000
_cell.length_c   1.000
_cell.angle_alpha   90.00
_cell.angle_beta   90.00
_cell.angle_gamma   90.00
#
_symmetry.space_group_name_H-M   'P 1'
#
loop_
_entity.id
_entity.type
_entity.pdbx_description
1 polymer ?
#
loop_
_entity_poly.entity_id
_entity_poly.type
_entity_poly.pdbx_seq_one_letter_code
_entity_poly.pdbx_strand_id
1 'polypeptide(L)'
;PVPKNYQHILALAFAIQEINKDPQLLPNITLGFRIYEENQYASMAQDVSLSLLSSRGKLFPNFKCDIQDNLLSILGGLNSRISYQMATILGNFKISQLGYRFSDPVLRDKTQFPTFYQIDPQYHLQNAAIVRLLLYFQWNWIGVVVQRSESSDHFIQIFNTTLAQYDICVQFAKQILNQISLFNELHNDQVDVLWTILNNDAQVVIISGDSNTLQNLIAALYIYEEENQATSGKVWILTTQWEFSAIGYHYDWVKLKSIHGALSFTVHTNPVPGFKDYLWALNPHEPHGDVFLPEWWEVVFDCQVLKAGVGSPDGQRVCTGEENLDTLPASLFDGKMTGFSYSIYNAAYSVAHALHRLESQWALKRRGKKPHFYLSVKPWQIHTFLKNYAFNNTAGEKVSFSETGMKYAGFDILNWIVFANMTILQQKVGWVDMEVPSAEGFSINPDAIVWANQTKPFSRCVQYCLPGQVRKVAEGRLICCYECISCPEGTISNQTDAPRCDPCPEDQYTNKEKDQCIAKKIHFLAYQDTLGYTLVFLTLSLSMITMAVLAIFLKHRDTPIVKANNRDLTYILLFSLLLCFLCSFLFIGQPGKITCLFQQSAFAILFSLAVSSVLAKTVMVVLAFMATKPGNKTRKLLGKPLTNSIVIACPLVQALLCAIWLVTSPPFPNLDFHSLVGEGILECKEGSTSMFYTVLGYLGFLALISFTVAFLARKLPDSFNEAKFITFSMLVFCSVWITFVPTYLSTKGKSMVAVEIFSILASGAGLLACIFSPKCYIILLRPQLNSVQIGIRPNCFWRRPFQEQKDYYKPGDLTIGGNFPLSLTIVLQLPHEPPGDWDNLSLPVPKNYQHILALAFAIQEINKDPQLLPNITLGFRIYEENHYASMTPDVSLSLLSSRGKVFPNYKCDTQDNLLSVLGGLSSRTSYQMATVFGNFKVSQLGYRFSDPVLKDKNQFPTFYQIDPQYHLQNAAIVRLFLWWEVVFDCEVLKAGLSSPDGRRVCTGEENLATLPASVFDGKVTGFSYSIYNAAYSVAHALHAYMVESQWALKRGKKMSQLFCVKPWQ
;
A
#
# COMPACT_ATOMS: atom_id res chain seq x y z
N PRO A 1 -9.04 -63.28 3.11
CA PRO A 1 -8.89 -62.60 1.80
C PRO A 1 -9.52 -61.17 1.74
N VAL A 2 -9.01 -60.30 0.84
CA VAL A 2 -9.67 -59.02 0.49
C VAL A 2 -10.60 -59.26 -0.70
N PRO A 3 -11.94 -59.19 -0.57
CA PRO A 3 -12.84 -59.72 -1.60
C PRO A 3 -12.67 -59.08 -2.98
N LYS A 4 -12.44 -57.77 -3.05
CA LYS A 4 -12.31 -57.06 -4.33
C LYS A 4 -11.10 -57.49 -5.17
N ASN A 5 -9.99 -57.85 -4.53
CA ASN A 5 -8.77 -58.29 -5.21
C ASN A 5 -8.99 -59.63 -5.96
N TYR A 6 -9.99 -60.43 -5.58
CA TYR A 6 -10.28 -61.69 -6.26
C TYR A 6 -10.67 -61.50 -7.75
N GLN A 7 -11.20 -60.32 -8.12
CA GLN A 7 -11.47 -60.00 -9.52
C GLN A 7 -10.19 -60.01 -10.38
N HIS A 8 -9.01 -59.71 -9.81
CA HIS A 8 -7.73 -59.74 -10.52
C HIS A 8 -7.38 -61.17 -10.97
N ILE A 9 -7.69 -62.16 -10.14
CA ILE A 9 -7.55 -63.59 -10.44
C ILE A 9 -8.54 -64.01 -11.53
N LEU A 10 -9.81 -63.63 -11.38
CA LEU A 10 -10.88 -63.94 -12.35
C LEU A 10 -10.59 -63.33 -13.73
N ALA A 11 -10.03 -62.13 -13.81
CA ALA A 11 -9.65 -61.49 -15.06
C ALA A 11 -8.51 -62.22 -15.78
N LEU A 12 -7.51 -62.74 -15.04
CA LEU A 12 -6.45 -63.59 -15.60
C LEU A 12 -7.02 -64.94 -16.08
N ALA A 13 -7.85 -65.59 -15.26
CA ALA A 13 -8.45 -66.87 -15.60
C ALA A 13 -9.34 -66.78 -16.84
N PHE A 14 -10.17 -65.72 -16.92
CA PHE A 14 -11.00 -65.41 -18.08
C PHE A 14 -10.16 -65.14 -19.34
N ALA A 15 -9.12 -64.30 -19.26
CA ALA A 15 -8.23 -64.04 -20.40
C ALA A 15 -7.61 -65.35 -20.95
N ILE A 16 -7.10 -66.22 -20.07
CA ILE A 16 -6.54 -67.51 -20.46
C ILE A 16 -7.61 -68.43 -21.05
N GLN A 17 -8.84 -68.40 -20.54
CA GLN A 17 -9.96 -69.17 -21.10
C GLN A 17 -10.34 -68.71 -22.51
N GLU A 18 -10.36 -67.39 -22.77
CA GLU A 18 -10.60 -66.86 -24.12
C GLU A 18 -9.46 -67.18 -25.08
N ILE A 19 -8.21 -66.96 -24.67
CA ILE A 19 -7.01 -67.26 -25.47
C ILE A 19 -6.98 -68.74 -25.87
N ASN A 20 -7.33 -69.65 -24.95
CA ASN A 20 -7.38 -71.09 -25.23
C ASN A 20 -8.58 -71.52 -26.12
N LYS A 21 -9.60 -70.66 -26.28
CA LYS A 21 -10.74 -70.88 -27.18
C LYS A 21 -10.52 -70.27 -28.58
N ASP A 22 -9.59 -69.33 -28.72
CA ASP A 22 -9.29 -68.67 -30.00
C ASP A 22 -8.52 -69.63 -30.95
N PRO A 23 -9.08 -70.00 -32.12
CA PRO A 23 -8.39 -70.87 -33.07
C PRO A 23 -7.26 -70.17 -33.85
N GLN A 24 -7.15 -68.84 -33.80
CA GLN A 24 -6.12 -68.05 -34.48
C GLN A 24 -4.90 -67.84 -33.59
N LEU A 25 -5.10 -67.59 -32.30
CA LEU A 25 -4.05 -67.34 -31.33
C LEU A 25 -3.60 -68.64 -30.66
N LEU A 26 -2.31 -69.00 -30.80
CA LEU A 26 -1.71 -70.21 -30.20
C LEU A 26 -2.40 -71.56 -30.56
N PRO A 27 -2.67 -71.86 -31.85
CA PRO A 27 -3.37 -73.08 -32.24
C PRO A 27 -2.62 -74.37 -31.83
N ASN A 28 -3.33 -75.24 -31.11
CA ASN A 28 -2.84 -76.47 -30.47
C ASN A 28 -1.84 -76.26 -29.32
N ILE A 29 -1.84 -75.10 -28.66
CA ILE A 29 -1.07 -74.82 -27.45
C ILE A 29 -2.01 -74.29 -26.37
N THR A 30 -2.20 -75.04 -25.29
CA THR A 30 -2.97 -74.59 -24.13
C THR A 30 -2.09 -73.83 -23.16
N LEU A 31 -2.46 -72.60 -22.81
CA LEU A 31 -1.88 -71.86 -21.70
C LEU A 31 -2.54 -72.28 -20.39
N GLY A 32 -1.72 -72.48 -19.36
CA GLY A 32 -2.15 -72.63 -17.97
C GLY A 32 -1.51 -71.57 -17.08
N PHE A 33 -2.02 -71.44 -15.86
CA PHE A 33 -1.53 -70.49 -14.86
C PHE A 33 -1.37 -71.17 -13.50
N ARG A 34 -0.63 -70.51 -12.60
CA ARG A 34 -0.54 -70.87 -11.17
C ARG A 34 -0.69 -69.60 -10.36
N ILE A 35 -1.48 -69.67 -9.30
CA ILE A 35 -1.74 -68.56 -8.39
C ILE A 35 -1.18 -68.93 -7.03
N TYR A 36 -0.46 -68.00 -6.42
CA TYR A 36 0.03 -68.08 -5.06
C TYR A 36 -0.48 -66.85 -4.33
N GLU A 37 -0.95 -67.02 -3.10
CA GLU A 37 -1.31 -65.87 -2.26
C GLU A 37 -0.04 -65.13 -1.84
N GLU A 38 0.01 -63.83 -2.12
CA GLU A 38 1.12 -62.95 -1.78
C GLU A 38 0.82 -62.22 -0.48
N ASN A 39 1.35 -62.74 0.64
CA ASN A 39 1.26 -62.08 1.93
C ASN A 39 2.00 -60.74 1.92
N GLN A 40 1.48 -59.73 2.63
CA GLN A 40 2.00 -58.35 2.61
C GLN A 40 3.46 -58.17 3.10
N TYR A 41 4.07 -59.21 3.67
CA TYR A 41 5.44 -59.17 4.18
C TYR A 41 6.45 -59.52 3.09
N ALA A 42 7.32 -58.57 2.76
CA ALA A 42 8.39 -58.75 1.75
C ALA A 42 9.27 -59.99 2.00
N SER A 43 9.49 -60.39 3.26
CA SER A 43 10.22 -61.63 3.59
C SER A 43 9.64 -62.89 2.94
N MET A 44 8.32 -62.99 2.81
CA MET A 44 7.66 -64.13 2.17
C MET A 44 7.69 -64.07 0.64
N ALA A 45 7.96 -62.91 0.05
CA ALA A 45 8.09 -62.76 -1.40
C ALA A 45 9.27 -63.58 -1.96
N GLN A 46 10.30 -63.81 -1.14
CA GLN A 46 11.42 -64.69 -1.48
C GLN A 46 10.96 -66.16 -1.56
N ASP A 47 10.23 -66.63 -0.56
CA ASP A 47 9.70 -68.00 -0.51
C ASP A 47 8.69 -68.26 -1.64
N VAL A 48 7.80 -67.30 -1.94
CA VAL A 48 6.86 -67.38 -3.07
C VAL A 48 7.62 -67.38 -4.41
N SER A 49 8.62 -66.51 -4.58
CA SER A 49 9.45 -66.48 -5.79
C SER A 49 10.19 -67.79 -6.02
N LEU A 50 10.77 -68.37 -4.96
CA LEU A 50 11.46 -69.66 -5.01
C LEU A 50 10.48 -70.84 -5.22
N SER A 51 9.26 -70.74 -4.68
CA SER A 51 8.19 -71.72 -4.90
C SER A 51 7.68 -71.72 -6.33
N LEU A 52 7.52 -70.54 -6.96
CA LEU A 52 7.20 -70.39 -8.38
C LEU A 52 8.27 -71.01 -9.30
N LEU A 53 9.54 -71.02 -8.87
CA LEU A 53 10.66 -71.64 -9.56
C LEU A 53 10.78 -73.15 -9.33
N SER A 54 10.09 -73.71 -8.32
CA SER A 54 10.16 -75.12 -7.91
C SER A 54 8.93 -75.91 -8.40
N SER A 55 9.17 -77.10 -8.97
CA SER A 55 8.11 -78.09 -9.13
C SER A 55 7.88 -78.83 -7.79
N ARG A 56 6.68 -78.66 -7.22
CA ARG A 56 6.16 -79.42 -6.06
C ARG A 56 6.93 -79.25 -4.74
N GLY A 57 7.44 -78.04 -4.47
CA GLY A 57 7.89 -77.65 -3.12
C GLY A 57 9.19 -78.30 -2.64
N LYS A 58 10.05 -78.77 -3.57
CA LYS A 58 11.41 -79.24 -3.25
C LYS A 58 12.44 -78.38 -3.99
N LEU A 59 13.27 -77.68 -3.22
CA LEU A 59 14.31 -76.79 -3.73
C LEU A 59 15.61 -77.56 -3.97
N PHE A 60 15.89 -77.86 -5.23
CA PHE A 60 17.20 -78.35 -5.69
C PHE A 60 17.78 -77.38 -6.74
N PRO A 61 18.71 -76.48 -6.35
CA PRO A 61 19.39 -75.61 -7.30
C PRO A 61 20.00 -76.42 -8.47
N ASN A 62 19.79 -75.94 -9.70
CA ASN A 62 20.25 -76.55 -10.96
C ASN A 62 19.64 -77.91 -11.38
N PHE A 63 18.67 -78.50 -10.65
CA PHE A 63 17.98 -79.73 -11.07
C PHE A 63 16.52 -79.47 -11.49
N LYS A 64 16.24 -79.52 -12.80
CA LYS A 64 14.86 -79.70 -13.32
C LYS A 64 14.50 -81.19 -13.27
N CYS A 65 13.82 -81.62 -12.20
CA CYS A 65 13.37 -83.01 -12.06
C CYS A 65 12.10 -83.34 -12.88
N ASP A 66 11.30 -82.33 -13.25
CA ASP A 66 10.05 -82.50 -14.01
C ASP A 66 10.09 -81.76 -15.36
N ILE A 67 9.48 -82.40 -16.38
CA ILE A 67 9.50 -81.95 -17.79
C ILE A 67 8.28 -81.10 -18.17
N GLN A 68 7.21 -81.10 -17.37
CA GLN A 68 5.88 -80.65 -17.80
C GLN A 68 5.56 -79.17 -17.56
N ASP A 69 6.25 -78.49 -16.63
CA ASP A 69 5.93 -77.10 -16.25
C ASP A 69 7.01 -76.09 -16.72
N ASN A 70 6.72 -75.34 -17.78
CA ASN A 70 7.57 -74.24 -18.25
C ASN A 70 6.93 -72.89 -17.89
N LEU A 71 7.29 -72.33 -16.74
CA LEU A 71 6.94 -70.97 -16.34
C LEU A 71 7.52 -69.94 -17.35
N LEU A 72 6.67 -69.12 -17.96
CA LEU A 72 7.05 -68.16 -19.01
C LEU A 72 7.22 -66.73 -18.51
N SER A 73 6.30 -66.29 -17.64
CA SER A 73 6.17 -64.93 -17.11
C SER A 73 5.45 -65.00 -15.77
N ILE A 74 5.64 -63.99 -14.91
CA ILE A 74 4.93 -63.83 -13.63
C ILE A 74 4.20 -62.49 -13.65
N LEU A 75 2.91 -62.50 -13.33
CA LEU A 75 2.11 -61.33 -13.01
C LEU A 75 2.08 -61.20 -11.48
N GLY A 76 2.64 -60.13 -10.89
CA GLY A 76 2.69 -60.02 -9.42
C GLY A 76 3.67 -59.00 -8.85
N GLY A 77 3.64 -58.89 -7.52
CA GLY A 77 4.39 -57.93 -6.72
C GLY A 77 3.57 -56.68 -6.42
N LEU A 78 2.60 -56.78 -5.52
CA LEU A 78 1.57 -55.75 -5.23
C LEU A 78 2.10 -54.37 -4.75
N ASN A 79 3.38 -54.26 -4.40
CA ASN A 79 4.06 -53.00 -4.10
C ASN A 79 5.52 -53.04 -4.55
N SER A 80 6.20 -51.88 -4.56
CA SER A 80 7.58 -51.79 -5.06
C SER A 80 8.59 -52.57 -4.23
N ARG A 81 8.41 -52.65 -2.90
CA ARG A 81 9.32 -53.39 -2.01
C ARG A 81 9.28 -54.90 -2.27
N ILE A 82 8.09 -55.46 -2.49
CA ILE A 82 7.90 -56.86 -2.89
C ILE A 82 8.47 -57.07 -4.29
N SER A 83 8.09 -56.22 -5.26
CA SER A 83 8.57 -56.30 -6.63
C SER A 83 10.08 -56.22 -6.77
N TYR A 84 10.77 -55.43 -5.93
CA TYR A 84 12.24 -55.37 -5.88
C TYR A 84 12.86 -56.73 -5.54
N GLN A 85 12.32 -57.42 -4.54
CA GLN A 85 12.84 -58.72 -4.13
C GLN A 85 12.54 -59.81 -5.17
N MET A 86 11.32 -59.81 -5.72
CA MET A 86 10.95 -60.69 -6.83
C MET A 86 11.84 -60.46 -8.05
N ALA A 87 11.98 -59.22 -8.52
CA ALA A 87 12.75 -58.88 -9.72
C ALA A 87 14.23 -59.23 -9.58
N THR A 88 14.81 -59.07 -8.38
CA THR A 88 16.19 -59.49 -8.07
C THR A 88 16.37 -61.01 -8.22
N ILE A 89 15.41 -61.82 -7.76
CA ILE A 89 15.46 -63.29 -7.91
C ILE A 89 15.19 -63.69 -9.36
N LEU A 90 14.08 -63.23 -9.93
CA LEU A 90 13.58 -63.62 -11.25
C LEU A 90 14.48 -63.14 -12.40
N GLY A 91 15.17 -62.01 -12.23
CA GLY A 91 16.15 -61.47 -13.16
C GLY A 91 17.30 -62.45 -13.42
N ASN A 92 17.78 -63.15 -12.39
CA ASN A 92 18.83 -64.17 -12.53
C ASN A 92 18.38 -65.36 -13.39
N PHE A 93 17.10 -65.76 -13.28
CA PHE A 93 16.49 -66.81 -14.11
C PHE A 93 15.98 -66.29 -15.47
N LYS A 94 16.10 -64.98 -15.71
CA LYS A 94 15.62 -64.25 -16.90
C LYS A 94 14.14 -64.44 -17.17
N ILE A 95 13.34 -64.60 -16.11
CA ILE A 95 11.88 -64.67 -16.19
C ILE A 95 11.33 -63.24 -16.19
N SER A 96 10.38 -62.97 -17.08
CA SER A 96 9.72 -61.66 -17.12
C SER A 96 8.76 -61.51 -15.94
N GLN A 97 8.88 -60.42 -15.20
CA GLN A 97 7.91 -60.01 -14.19
C GLN A 97 7.09 -58.85 -14.73
N LEU A 98 5.78 -58.93 -14.61
CA LEU A 98 4.80 -57.93 -14.99
C LEU A 98 4.16 -57.39 -13.70
N GLY A 99 4.66 -56.26 -13.21
CA GLY A 99 4.25 -55.65 -11.94
C GLY A 99 3.13 -54.62 -12.11
N TYR A 100 2.08 -54.71 -11.29
CA TYR A 100 0.90 -53.85 -11.27
C TYR A 100 0.65 -53.26 -9.88
N ARG A 101 -0.27 -52.28 -9.78
CA ARG A 101 -0.74 -51.59 -8.55
C ARG A 101 0.22 -50.55 -7.94
N PHE A 102 1.43 -50.38 -8.48
CA PHE A 102 2.39 -49.38 -7.99
C PHE A 102 3.18 -48.74 -9.15
N SER A 103 3.81 -47.60 -8.87
CA SER A 103 4.71 -46.94 -9.82
C SER A 103 5.99 -46.44 -9.14
N ASP A 104 7.06 -47.22 -9.25
CA ASP A 104 8.38 -46.89 -8.72
C ASP A 104 9.38 -46.65 -9.88
N PRO A 105 10.06 -45.49 -9.95
CA PRO A 105 11.03 -45.24 -11.01
C PRO A 105 12.26 -46.15 -10.92
N VAL A 106 12.64 -46.65 -9.74
CA VAL A 106 13.84 -47.50 -9.57
C VAL A 106 13.69 -48.82 -10.32
N LEU A 107 12.51 -49.43 -10.25
CA LEU A 107 12.21 -50.70 -10.92
C LEU A 107 12.14 -50.60 -12.46
N ARG A 108 12.14 -49.38 -13.02
CA ARG A 108 12.20 -49.16 -14.47
C ARG A 108 13.62 -49.19 -15.03
N ASP A 109 14.64 -49.06 -14.19
CA ASP A 109 16.03 -49.10 -14.65
C ASP A 109 16.38 -50.48 -15.21
N LYS A 110 16.44 -50.58 -16.54
CA LYS A 110 16.74 -51.82 -17.25
C LYS A 110 18.19 -52.29 -17.10
N THR A 111 19.08 -51.48 -16.53
CA THR A 111 20.44 -51.91 -16.18
C THR A 111 20.42 -52.77 -14.91
N GLN A 112 19.52 -52.48 -13.96
CA GLN A 112 19.34 -53.21 -12.71
C GLN A 112 18.27 -54.30 -12.82
N PHE A 113 17.12 -53.99 -13.43
CA PHE A 113 15.95 -54.87 -13.56
C PHE A 113 15.60 -55.14 -15.03
N PRO A 114 16.45 -55.84 -15.79
CA PRO A 114 16.28 -56.02 -17.23
C PRO A 114 14.98 -56.76 -17.60
N THR A 115 14.45 -57.62 -16.73
CA THR A 115 13.25 -58.44 -17.01
C THR A 115 11.97 -57.98 -16.32
N PHE A 116 12.03 -56.93 -15.49
CA PHE A 116 10.83 -56.32 -14.92
C PHE A 116 10.15 -55.40 -15.94
N TYR A 117 8.83 -55.46 -16.04
CA TYR A 117 8.01 -54.53 -16.80
C TYR A 117 6.86 -54.05 -15.92
N GLN A 118 6.64 -52.75 -15.89
CA GLN A 118 5.47 -52.19 -15.25
C GLN A 118 4.28 -52.33 -16.20
N ILE A 119 3.19 -52.92 -15.74
CA ILE A 119 1.93 -52.87 -16.48
C ILE A 119 1.15 -51.60 -16.16
N ASP A 120 1.21 -51.07 -14.93
CA ASP A 120 0.55 -49.80 -14.54
C ASP A 120 0.91 -48.56 -15.38
N PRO A 121 0.00 -47.56 -15.48
CA PRO A 121 0.23 -46.32 -16.22
C PRO A 121 1.39 -45.50 -15.65
N GLN A 122 2.08 -44.78 -16.55
CA GLN A 122 3.28 -44.04 -16.18
C GLN A 122 2.94 -42.76 -15.41
N TYR A 123 3.53 -42.62 -14.23
CA TYR A 123 3.33 -41.50 -13.30
C TYR A 123 3.32 -40.09 -13.93
N HIS A 124 4.19 -39.80 -14.91
CA HIS A 124 4.20 -38.48 -15.56
C HIS A 124 2.92 -38.21 -16.39
N LEU A 125 2.30 -39.24 -16.97
CA LEU A 125 1.05 -39.11 -17.71
C LEU A 125 -0.11 -38.80 -16.74
N GLN A 126 -0.12 -39.47 -15.59
CA GLN A 126 -1.06 -39.23 -14.51
C GLN A 126 -0.93 -37.80 -13.95
N ASN A 127 0.29 -37.33 -13.71
CA ASN A 127 0.52 -35.95 -13.29
C ASN A 127 0.00 -34.94 -14.31
N ALA A 128 0.26 -35.16 -15.60
CA ALA A 128 -0.24 -34.28 -16.65
C ALA A 128 -1.78 -34.29 -16.72
N ALA A 129 -2.43 -35.44 -16.51
CA ALA A 129 -3.89 -35.56 -16.42
C ALA A 129 -4.45 -34.82 -15.18
N ILE A 130 -3.78 -34.91 -14.03
CA ILE A 130 -4.14 -34.15 -12.83
C ILE A 130 -3.96 -32.64 -13.07
N VAL A 131 -2.86 -32.19 -13.69
CA VAL A 131 -2.64 -30.78 -14.04
C VAL A 131 -3.74 -30.26 -14.98
N ARG A 132 -4.16 -31.03 -15.99
CA ARG A 132 -5.31 -30.67 -16.85
C ARG A 132 -6.60 -30.46 -16.04
N LEU A 133 -6.87 -31.31 -15.04
CA LEU A 133 -8.02 -31.19 -14.14
C LEU A 133 -7.95 -29.92 -13.26
N LEU A 134 -6.79 -29.63 -12.67
CA LEU A 134 -6.57 -28.43 -11.84
C LEU A 134 -6.76 -27.15 -12.67
N LEU A 135 -6.20 -27.12 -13.88
CA LEU A 135 -6.32 -25.99 -14.81
C LEU A 135 -7.77 -25.76 -15.26
N TYR A 136 -8.51 -26.82 -15.59
CA TYR A 136 -9.92 -26.72 -15.96
C TYR A 136 -10.76 -26.06 -14.85
N PHE A 137 -10.55 -26.46 -13.59
CA PHE A 137 -11.27 -25.86 -12.47
C PHE A 137 -10.68 -24.53 -11.98
N GLN A 138 -9.52 -24.12 -12.50
CA GLN A 138 -8.74 -22.94 -12.11
C GLN A 138 -8.27 -22.97 -10.64
N TRP A 139 -7.91 -24.15 -10.15
CA TRP A 139 -7.32 -24.35 -8.82
C TRP A 139 -5.80 -24.22 -8.91
N ASN A 140 -5.24 -23.22 -8.21
CA ASN A 140 -3.81 -22.95 -8.18
C ASN A 140 -3.19 -23.02 -6.77
N TRP A 141 -3.97 -23.43 -5.77
CA TRP A 141 -3.54 -23.56 -4.39
C TRP A 141 -3.97 -24.92 -3.84
N ILE A 142 -3.02 -25.83 -3.65
CA ILE A 142 -3.30 -27.24 -3.36
C ILE A 142 -2.44 -27.81 -2.23
N GLY A 143 -2.91 -28.87 -1.59
CA GLY A 143 -2.11 -29.75 -0.74
C GLY A 143 -1.66 -31.01 -1.49
N VAL A 144 -0.53 -31.58 -1.11
CA VAL A 144 -0.02 -32.86 -1.65
C VAL A 144 0.32 -33.80 -0.49
N VAL A 145 -0.21 -35.02 -0.53
CA VAL A 145 0.05 -36.08 0.45
C VAL A 145 0.54 -37.32 -0.29
N VAL A 146 1.70 -37.86 0.11
CA VAL A 146 2.32 -39.00 -0.55
C VAL A 146 2.64 -40.13 0.42
N GLN A 147 2.58 -41.37 -0.04
CA GLN A 147 3.07 -42.51 0.71
C GLN A 147 4.58 -42.40 0.96
N ARG A 148 5.02 -42.63 2.21
CA ARG A 148 6.43 -42.63 2.58
C ARG A 148 7.16 -43.83 1.94
N SER A 149 8.09 -43.53 1.05
CA SER A 149 8.91 -44.48 0.30
C SER A 149 10.29 -43.86 -0.01
N GLU A 150 11.26 -44.69 -0.44
CA GLU A 150 12.61 -44.21 -0.82
C GLU A 150 12.59 -43.21 -2.00
N SER A 151 11.53 -43.22 -2.81
CA SER A 151 11.32 -42.33 -3.96
C SER A 151 10.39 -41.13 -3.68
N SER A 152 9.87 -40.98 -2.46
CA SER A 152 8.83 -40.01 -2.12
C SER A 152 9.27 -38.54 -2.23
N ASP A 153 10.47 -38.18 -1.78
CA ASP A 153 10.98 -36.80 -1.92
C ASP A 153 11.25 -36.43 -3.38
N HIS A 154 11.78 -37.38 -4.17
CA HIS A 154 12.02 -37.21 -5.60
C HIS A 154 10.69 -37.04 -6.38
N PHE A 155 9.65 -37.78 -5.99
CA PHE A 155 8.27 -37.58 -6.47
C PHE A 155 7.80 -36.15 -6.19
N ILE A 156 7.90 -35.68 -4.94
CA ILE A 156 7.43 -34.34 -4.53
C ILE A 156 8.19 -33.26 -5.33
N GLN A 157 9.50 -33.40 -5.48
CA GLN A 157 10.33 -32.44 -6.22
C GLN A 157 9.93 -32.36 -7.71
N ILE A 158 9.77 -33.49 -8.39
CA ILE A 158 9.35 -33.52 -9.80
C ILE A 158 7.94 -32.97 -9.95
N PHE A 159 7.01 -33.36 -9.07
CA PHE A 159 5.62 -32.93 -9.18
C PHE A 159 5.46 -31.43 -8.91
N ASN A 160 6.10 -30.90 -7.87
CA ASN A 160 6.12 -29.46 -7.57
C ASN A 160 6.75 -28.67 -8.73
N THR A 161 7.84 -29.16 -9.31
CA THR A 161 8.45 -28.55 -10.51
C THR A 161 7.49 -28.56 -11.71
N THR A 162 6.70 -29.63 -11.87
CA THR A 162 5.68 -29.73 -12.94
C THR A 162 4.53 -28.75 -12.70
N LEU A 163 4.02 -28.66 -11.47
CA LEU A 163 2.94 -27.74 -11.08
C LEU A 163 3.34 -26.26 -11.25
N ALA A 164 4.58 -25.92 -10.88
CA ALA A 164 5.13 -24.57 -11.01
C ALA A 164 5.22 -24.07 -12.47
N GLN A 165 5.30 -24.96 -13.47
CA GLN A 165 5.26 -24.58 -14.90
C GLN A 165 3.88 -24.05 -15.33
N TYR A 166 2.83 -24.29 -14.55
CA TYR A 166 1.45 -23.93 -14.85
C TYR A 166 0.88 -22.93 -13.81
N ASP A 167 1.73 -22.20 -13.10
CA ASP A 167 1.37 -21.27 -12.02
C ASP A 167 0.51 -21.91 -10.90
N ILE A 168 0.71 -23.20 -10.62
CA ILE A 168 0.05 -23.92 -9.52
C ILE A 168 1.04 -24.09 -8.35
N CYS A 169 0.63 -23.65 -7.15
CA CYS A 169 1.45 -23.70 -5.95
C CYS A 169 0.95 -24.76 -4.95
N VAL A 170 1.92 -25.44 -4.33
CA VAL A 170 1.68 -26.40 -3.24
C VAL A 170 1.82 -25.69 -1.90
N GLN A 171 0.75 -25.61 -1.10
CA GLN A 171 0.76 -25.03 0.25
C GLN A 171 1.54 -25.92 1.23
N PHE A 172 1.31 -27.24 1.15
CA PHE A 172 2.01 -28.24 1.96
C PHE A 172 2.23 -29.52 1.15
N ALA A 173 3.38 -30.15 1.35
CA ALA A 173 3.68 -31.50 0.92
C ALA A 173 4.01 -32.34 2.15
N LYS A 174 3.30 -33.44 2.37
CA LYS A 174 3.47 -34.30 3.55
C LYS A 174 3.56 -35.78 3.16
N GLN A 175 4.36 -36.54 3.90
CA GLN A 175 4.50 -37.98 3.72
C GLN A 175 3.69 -38.73 4.81
N ILE A 176 2.95 -39.77 4.43
CA ILE A 176 2.15 -40.60 5.34
C ILE A 176 2.67 -42.04 5.39
N LEU A 177 2.62 -42.64 6.58
CA LEU A 177 3.11 -44.00 6.85
C LEU A 177 2.13 -45.09 6.38
N ASN A 178 2.68 -46.21 5.91
CA ASN A 178 1.90 -47.35 5.40
C ASN A 178 1.32 -48.26 6.50
N GLN A 179 1.78 -48.14 7.75
CA GLN A 179 1.27 -48.95 8.87
C GLN A 179 0.93 -48.06 10.07
N ILE A 180 -0.31 -48.19 10.57
CA ILE A 180 -0.71 -47.75 11.91
C ILE A 180 -0.51 -48.94 12.85
N SER A 181 0.34 -48.79 13.87
CA SER A 181 0.37 -49.75 14.98
C SER A 181 -0.79 -49.42 15.93
N LEU A 182 -1.95 -50.06 15.73
CA LEU A 182 -3.17 -49.87 16.55
C LEU A 182 -2.98 -50.05 18.06
N PHE A 183 -1.85 -50.63 18.50
CA PHE A 183 -1.53 -50.94 19.90
C PHE A 183 -0.46 -50.06 20.55
N ASN A 184 0.11 -49.08 19.83
CA ASN A 184 1.04 -48.09 20.40
C ASN A 184 0.60 -46.68 20.04
N GLU A 185 0.89 -45.73 20.92
CA GLU A 185 0.53 -44.30 20.84
C GLU A 185 0.57 -43.75 19.41
N LEU A 186 -0.48 -43.01 19.00
CA LEU A 186 -0.51 -42.32 17.71
C LEU A 186 0.77 -41.50 17.54
N HIS A 187 1.61 -41.94 16.60
CA HIS A 187 2.90 -41.33 16.36
C HIS A 187 2.68 -39.85 16.00
N ASN A 188 3.36 -38.93 16.68
CA ASN A 188 3.18 -37.47 16.51
C ASN A 188 3.18 -37.05 15.03
N ASP A 189 3.97 -37.72 14.18
CA ASP A 189 4.02 -37.55 12.73
C ASP A 189 2.65 -37.68 12.03
N GLN A 190 1.82 -38.68 12.34
CA GLN A 190 0.51 -38.83 11.69
C GLN A 190 -0.48 -37.75 12.13
N VAL A 191 -0.42 -37.38 13.41
CA VAL A 191 -1.20 -36.28 13.99
C VAL A 191 -0.78 -34.94 13.35
N ASP A 192 0.51 -34.70 13.16
CA ASP A 192 1.06 -33.54 12.43
C ASP A 192 0.62 -33.49 10.95
N VAL A 193 0.63 -34.61 10.23
CA VAL A 193 0.11 -34.68 8.85
C VAL A 193 -1.37 -34.29 8.82
N LEU A 194 -2.18 -34.83 9.73
CA LEU A 194 -3.61 -34.57 9.82
C LEU A 194 -3.90 -33.10 10.17
N TRP A 195 -3.25 -32.56 11.21
CA TRP A 195 -3.32 -31.14 11.56
C TRP A 195 -2.87 -30.23 10.42
N THR A 196 -1.83 -30.61 9.66
CA THR A 196 -1.40 -29.86 8.48
C THR A 196 -2.49 -29.84 7.42
N ILE A 197 -3.13 -30.97 7.11
CA ILE A 197 -4.19 -31.03 6.09
C ILE A 197 -5.41 -30.16 6.48
N LEU A 198 -5.76 -30.15 7.76
CA LEU A 198 -6.99 -29.54 8.26
C LEU A 198 -6.85 -28.04 8.56
N ASN A 199 -5.71 -27.61 9.14
CA ASN A 199 -5.46 -26.21 9.48
C ASN A 199 -5.02 -25.33 8.29
N ASN A 200 -4.73 -25.92 7.12
CA ASN A 200 -4.32 -25.15 5.92
C ASN A 200 -5.50 -24.83 5.01
N ASP A 201 -5.46 -23.67 4.34
CA ASP A 201 -6.56 -23.13 3.54
C ASP A 201 -6.84 -23.89 2.24
N ALA A 202 -5.85 -24.61 1.68
CA ALA A 202 -6.00 -25.37 0.44
C ALA A 202 -7.18 -26.35 0.53
N GLN A 203 -8.19 -26.15 -0.31
CA GLN A 203 -9.41 -26.96 -0.33
C GLN A 203 -9.23 -28.25 -1.12
N VAL A 204 -8.29 -28.26 -2.09
CA VAL A 204 -7.99 -29.41 -2.94
C VAL A 204 -6.71 -30.08 -2.46
N VAL A 205 -6.79 -31.38 -2.18
CA VAL A 205 -5.66 -32.18 -1.70
C VAL A 205 -5.47 -33.39 -2.60
N ILE A 206 -4.28 -33.50 -3.19
CA ILE A 206 -3.88 -34.63 -4.04
C ILE A 206 -3.25 -35.69 -3.15
N ILE A 207 -3.72 -36.94 -3.24
CA ILE A 207 -3.18 -38.06 -2.47
C ILE A 207 -2.65 -39.14 -3.40
N SER A 208 -1.39 -39.53 -3.20
CA SER A 208 -0.69 -40.55 -3.99
C SER A 208 -0.08 -41.62 -3.10
N GLY A 209 -0.57 -42.86 -3.22
CA GLY A 209 -0.15 -43.98 -2.39
C GLY A 209 -0.95 -45.24 -2.72
N ASP A 210 -0.61 -46.33 -2.05
CA ASP A 210 -1.35 -47.60 -2.14
C ASP A 210 -2.68 -47.58 -1.37
N SER A 211 -3.44 -48.67 -1.49
CA SER A 211 -4.76 -48.82 -0.86
C SER A 211 -4.71 -48.87 0.68
N ASN A 212 -3.57 -49.25 1.26
CA ASN A 212 -3.34 -49.23 2.71
C ASN A 212 -3.14 -47.79 3.20
N THR A 213 -2.42 -46.98 2.42
CA THR A 213 -2.23 -45.55 2.67
C THR A 213 -3.56 -44.78 2.71
N LEU A 214 -4.50 -45.13 1.81
CA LEU A 214 -5.90 -44.64 1.84
C LEU A 214 -6.60 -44.99 3.16
N GLN A 215 -6.54 -46.25 3.58
CA GLN A 215 -7.21 -46.73 4.79
C GLN A 215 -6.69 -46.03 6.05
N ASN A 216 -5.37 -45.86 6.16
CA ASN A 216 -4.75 -45.12 7.26
C ASN A 216 -5.22 -43.66 7.32
N LEU A 217 -5.32 -43.00 6.16
CA LEU A 217 -5.80 -41.61 6.09
C LEU A 217 -7.30 -41.50 6.41
N ILE A 218 -8.14 -42.41 5.92
CA ILE A 218 -9.57 -42.47 6.28
C ILE A 218 -9.72 -42.67 7.79
N ALA A 219 -8.99 -43.60 8.38
CA ALA A 219 -9.07 -43.88 9.82
C ALA A 219 -8.68 -42.65 10.66
N ALA A 220 -7.61 -41.95 10.27
CA ALA A 220 -7.18 -40.72 10.93
C ALA A 220 -8.22 -39.58 10.78
N LEU A 221 -8.77 -39.37 9.58
CA LEU A 221 -9.83 -38.39 9.34
C LEU A 221 -11.11 -38.73 10.12
N TYR A 222 -11.51 -40.00 10.17
CA TYR A 222 -12.67 -40.47 10.93
C TYR A 222 -12.55 -40.10 12.42
N ILE A 223 -11.40 -40.39 13.05
CA ILE A 223 -11.14 -40.07 14.46
C ILE A 223 -11.30 -38.55 14.69
N TYR A 224 -10.70 -37.73 13.83
CA TYR A 224 -10.80 -36.28 13.93
C TYR A 224 -12.23 -35.74 13.73
N GLU A 225 -12.96 -36.23 12.72
CA GLU A 225 -14.33 -35.80 12.44
C GLU A 225 -15.31 -36.25 13.54
N GLU A 226 -15.04 -37.37 14.22
CA GLU A 226 -15.79 -37.84 15.39
C GLU A 226 -15.50 -36.98 16.64
N GLU A 227 -14.24 -36.64 16.91
CA GLU A 227 -13.87 -35.76 18.03
C GLU A 227 -14.37 -34.31 17.86
N ASN A 228 -14.32 -33.76 16.64
CA ASN A 228 -14.57 -32.34 16.39
C ASN A 228 -15.96 -32.01 15.82
N GLN A 229 -16.79 -33.04 15.52
CA GLN A 229 -18.14 -32.91 14.94
C GLN A 229 -18.22 -32.09 13.64
N ALA A 230 -17.11 -31.94 12.91
CA ALA A 230 -17.01 -31.14 11.69
C ALA A 230 -16.35 -31.96 10.58
N THR A 231 -16.95 -31.97 9.39
CA THR A 231 -16.33 -32.57 8.20
C THR A 231 -15.27 -31.65 7.61
N SER A 232 -14.16 -32.20 7.15
CA SER A 232 -13.00 -31.44 6.64
C SER A 232 -13.31 -30.53 5.44
N GLY A 233 -14.38 -30.79 4.68
CA GLY A 233 -14.81 -29.99 3.53
C GLY A 233 -13.86 -30.01 2.32
N LYS A 234 -12.75 -30.76 2.40
CA LYS A 234 -11.73 -30.86 1.37
C LYS A 234 -12.21 -31.70 0.18
N VAL A 235 -11.71 -31.38 -1.00
CA VAL A 235 -11.85 -32.20 -2.21
C VAL A 235 -10.58 -32.98 -2.44
N TRP A 236 -10.71 -34.31 -2.34
CA TRP A 236 -9.62 -35.25 -2.53
C TRP A 236 -9.46 -35.62 -4.00
N ILE A 237 -8.24 -35.51 -4.52
CA ILE A 237 -7.85 -36.02 -5.83
C ILE A 237 -6.99 -37.26 -5.62
N LEU A 238 -7.54 -38.43 -5.97
CA LEU A 238 -6.92 -39.74 -5.79
C LEU A 238 -6.25 -40.20 -7.09
N THR A 239 -5.03 -40.74 -6.98
CA THR A 239 -4.31 -41.33 -8.12
C THR A 239 -4.86 -42.72 -8.49
N THR A 240 -4.32 -43.37 -9.53
CA THR A 240 -4.80 -44.67 -10.04
C THR A 240 -4.50 -45.85 -9.13
N GLN A 241 -3.58 -45.72 -8.16
CA GLN A 241 -3.21 -46.78 -7.22
C GLN A 241 -4.30 -47.07 -6.15
N TRP A 242 -5.44 -46.36 -6.22
CA TRP A 242 -6.49 -46.31 -5.21
C TRP A 242 -7.68 -47.21 -5.60
N GLU A 243 -7.53 -48.52 -5.40
CA GLU A 243 -8.65 -49.45 -5.45
C GLU A 243 -9.22 -49.66 -4.04
N PHE A 244 -10.24 -48.87 -3.68
CA PHE A 244 -10.93 -49.03 -2.40
C PHE A 244 -11.66 -50.37 -2.36
N SER A 245 -11.31 -51.15 -1.34
CA SER A 245 -11.86 -52.45 -1.02
C SER A 245 -12.34 -52.42 0.43
N ALA A 246 -13.59 -52.83 0.66
CA ALA A 246 -14.10 -53.08 2.00
C ALA A 246 -13.41 -54.34 2.55
N ILE A 247 -12.60 -54.20 3.59
CA ILE A 247 -11.99 -55.34 4.28
C ILE A 247 -12.90 -55.74 5.44
N GLY A 248 -13.25 -57.04 5.47
CA GLY A 248 -14.16 -57.61 6.47
C GLY A 248 -13.53 -57.79 7.85
N TYR A 249 -14.41 -57.76 8.85
CA TYR A 249 -14.24 -57.94 10.31
C TYR A 249 -13.97 -56.69 11.16
N HIS A 250 -15.04 -56.27 11.87
CA HIS A 250 -15.05 -55.39 13.04
C HIS A 250 -14.46 -53.97 12.91
N TYR A 251 -14.71 -53.30 11.79
CA TYR A 251 -14.96 -51.86 11.84
C TYR A 251 -16.32 -51.57 11.22
N ASP A 252 -17.17 -50.87 11.97
CA ASP A 252 -18.33 -50.18 11.40
C ASP A 252 -17.78 -49.05 10.53
N TRP A 253 -17.70 -49.27 9.21
CA TRP A 253 -17.28 -48.29 8.20
C TRP A 253 -18.29 -47.13 8.03
N VAL A 254 -19.07 -46.83 9.08
CA VAL A 254 -20.36 -46.13 9.12
C VAL A 254 -20.25 -44.60 8.98
N LYS A 255 -19.04 -44.03 8.83
CA LYS A 255 -18.87 -42.58 8.58
C LYS A 255 -17.78 -42.22 7.55
N LEU A 256 -17.80 -42.87 6.39
CA LEU A 256 -17.03 -42.45 5.18
C LEU A 256 -17.44 -41.08 4.59
N LYS A 257 -17.97 -40.15 5.40
CA LYS A 257 -18.44 -38.83 4.95
C LYS A 257 -17.29 -37.98 4.39
N SER A 258 -16.09 -38.12 4.95
CA SER A 258 -14.90 -37.35 4.57
C SER A 258 -14.49 -37.55 3.11
N ILE A 259 -14.79 -38.70 2.50
CA ILE A 259 -14.49 -39.00 1.07
C ILE A 259 -15.65 -38.70 0.11
N HIS A 260 -16.79 -38.19 0.61
CA HIS A 260 -17.92 -37.81 -0.23
C HIS A 260 -17.52 -36.65 -1.16
N GLY A 261 -17.73 -36.84 -2.47
CA GLY A 261 -17.35 -35.88 -3.49
C GLY A 261 -15.88 -35.90 -3.90
N ALA A 262 -15.11 -36.92 -3.48
CA ALA A 262 -13.75 -37.14 -3.99
C ALA A 262 -13.75 -37.40 -5.52
N LEU A 263 -12.62 -37.09 -6.17
CA LEU A 263 -12.35 -37.39 -7.57
C LEU A 263 -11.17 -38.38 -7.65
N SER A 264 -11.31 -39.48 -8.38
CA SER A 264 -10.23 -40.43 -8.61
C SER A 264 -9.94 -40.63 -10.09
N PHE A 265 -8.66 -40.70 -10.44
CA PHE A 265 -8.24 -41.19 -11.75
C PHE A 265 -8.22 -42.72 -11.76
N THR A 266 -8.78 -43.33 -12.79
CA THR A 266 -8.61 -44.76 -13.09
C THR A 266 -8.05 -44.95 -14.49
N VAL A 267 -7.46 -46.10 -14.77
CA VAL A 267 -7.11 -46.53 -16.13
C VAL A 267 -8.40 -46.57 -16.97
N HIS A 268 -8.37 -46.03 -18.18
CA HIS A 268 -9.50 -46.15 -19.10
C HIS A 268 -9.81 -47.63 -19.39
N THR A 269 -11.09 -48.02 -19.34
CA THR A 269 -11.51 -49.39 -19.63
C THR A 269 -12.69 -49.41 -20.58
N ASN A 270 -12.68 -50.38 -21.50
CA ASN A 270 -13.80 -50.68 -22.38
C ASN A 270 -14.51 -51.96 -21.92
N PRO A 271 -15.85 -52.07 -22.06
CA PRO A 271 -16.59 -53.27 -21.65
C PRO A 271 -16.10 -54.51 -22.40
N VAL A 272 -15.52 -55.47 -21.68
CA VAL A 272 -15.06 -56.75 -22.26
C VAL A 272 -16.26 -57.68 -22.46
N PRO A 273 -16.55 -58.15 -23.69
CA PRO A 273 -17.63 -59.10 -23.96
C PRO A 273 -17.46 -60.41 -23.16
N GLY A 274 -18.56 -61.03 -22.73
CA GLY A 274 -18.54 -62.35 -22.07
C GLY A 274 -17.99 -62.39 -20.64
N PHE A 275 -17.29 -61.36 -20.15
CA PHE A 275 -16.76 -61.37 -18.78
C PHE A 275 -17.87 -61.45 -17.72
N LYS A 276 -19.00 -60.75 -17.94
CA LYS A 276 -20.13 -60.82 -17.01
C LYS A 276 -20.74 -62.22 -16.95
N ASP A 277 -20.89 -62.86 -18.12
CA ASP A 277 -21.42 -64.23 -18.23
C ASP A 277 -20.47 -65.25 -17.58
N TYR A 278 -19.15 -65.01 -17.65
CA TYR A 278 -18.14 -65.80 -16.93
C TYR A 278 -18.26 -65.66 -15.41
N LEU A 279 -18.46 -64.45 -14.88
CA LEU A 279 -18.68 -64.24 -13.44
C LEU A 279 -19.96 -64.97 -12.95
N TRP A 280 -21.03 -64.93 -13.74
CA TRP A 280 -22.29 -65.62 -13.43
C TRP A 280 -22.23 -67.15 -13.57
N ALA A 281 -21.18 -67.71 -14.19
CA ALA A 281 -20.98 -69.15 -14.31
C ALA A 281 -20.15 -69.76 -13.16
N LEU A 282 -19.70 -68.95 -12.20
CA LEU A 282 -18.93 -69.41 -11.04
C LEU A 282 -19.81 -70.23 -10.09
N ASN A 283 -19.27 -71.33 -9.56
CA ASN A 283 -19.96 -72.21 -8.61
C ASN A 283 -19.03 -72.59 -7.44
N PRO A 284 -19.32 -72.15 -6.19
CA PRO A 284 -18.46 -72.42 -5.04
C PRO A 284 -18.42 -73.91 -4.62
N HIS A 285 -19.30 -74.75 -5.18
CA HIS A 285 -19.37 -76.19 -4.88
C HIS A 285 -18.53 -77.06 -5.84
N GLU A 286 -17.82 -76.48 -6.82
CA GLU A 286 -17.06 -77.25 -7.81
C GLU A 286 -15.77 -77.88 -7.22
N PRO A 287 -15.66 -79.21 -7.08
CA PRO A 287 -14.59 -79.86 -6.32
C PRO A 287 -13.23 -79.90 -7.03
N HIS A 288 -13.18 -79.46 -8.29
CA HIS A 288 -11.97 -79.32 -9.10
C HIS A 288 -11.77 -77.88 -9.63
N GLY A 289 -12.56 -76.93 -9.09
CA GLY A 289 -12.56 -75.53 -9.49
C GLY A 289 -11.54 -74.68 -8.72
N ASP A 290 -11.85 -73.39 -8.63
CA ASP A 290 -11.03 -72.41 -7.93
C ASP A 290 -11.05 -72.62 -6.40
N VAL A 291 -9.87 -72.81 -5.80
CA VAL A 291 -9.69 -73.08 -4.38
C VAL A 291 -10.01 -71.87 -3.49
N PHE A 292 -9.94 -70.65 -4.04
CA PHE A 292 -10.25 -69.41 -3.33
C PHE A 292 -11.74 -69.05 -3.38
N LEU A 293 -12.48 -69.57 -4.37
CA LEU A 293 -13.89 -69.24 -4.59
C LEU A 293 -14.80 -69.56 -3.38
N PRO A 294 -14.68 -70.71 -2.68
CA PRO A 294 -15.55 -71.01 -1.54
C PRO A 294 -15.39 -69.99 -0.40
N GLU A 295 -14.16 -69.76 0.07
CA GLU A 295 -13.86 -68.79 1.15
C GLU A 295 -14.28 -67.36 0.75
N TRP A 296 -14.08 -67.00 -0.52
CA TRP A 296 -14.53 -65.72 -1.03
C TRP A 296 -16.06 -65.58 -0.99
N TRP A 297 -16.79 -66.63 -1.41
CA TRP A 297 -18.26 -66.67 -1.45
C TRP A 297 -18.86 -66.57 -0.05
N GLU A 298 -18.28 -67.28 0.92
CA GLU A 298 -18.66 -67.21 2.34
C GLU A 298 -18.54 -65.77 2.87
N VAL A 299 -17.42 -65.09 2.57
CA VAL A 299 -17.13 -63.73 3.04
C VAL A 299 -18.05 -62.67 2.41
N VAL A 300 -18.41 -62.78 1.12
CA VAL A 300 -19.22 -61.73 0.45
C VAL A 300 -20.72 -61.88 0.65
N PHE A 301 -21.23 -63.08 0.92
CA PHE A 301 -22.65 -63.35 1.10
C PHE A 301 -23.06 -63.67 2.56
N ASP A 302 -22.12 -63.64 3.49
CA ASP A 302 -22.30 -63.96 4.92
C ASP A 302 -23.02 -65.30 5.11
N CYS A 303 -22.42 -66.34 4.54
CA CYS A 303 -22.94 -67.70 4.52
C CYS A 303 -21.80 -68.74 4.61
N GLN A 304 -22.14 -70.02 4.78
CA GLN A 304 -21.18 -71.12 4.86
C GLN A 304 -21.34 -72.10 3.67
N VAL A 305 -20.23 -72.46 3.03
CA VAL A 305 -20.16 -73.47 1.95
C VAL A 305 -19.91 -74.84 2.59
N LEU A 306 -20.99 -75.60 2.79
CA LEU A 306 -20.90 -76.93 3.39
C LEU A 306 -20.24 -77.96 2.45
N LYS A 307 -19.23 -78.66 2.95
CA LYS A 307 -18.65 -79.81 2.26
C LYS A 307 -19.67 -80.96 2.21
N ALA A 308 -19.77 -81.62 1.07
CA ALA A 308 -20.73 -82.71 0.84
C ALA A 308 -20.69 -83.76 1.96
N GLY A 309 -21.81 -83.92 2.67
CA GLY A 309 -21.99 -84.86 3.78
C GLY A 309 -21.85 -84.27 5.20
N VAL A 310 -21.57 -82.98 5.35
CA VAL A 310 -21.54 -82.29 6.66
C VAL A 310 -22.80 -81.44 6.85
N GLY A 311 -23.52 -81.63 7.95
CA GLY A 311 -24.66 -80.78 8.32
C GLY A 311 -24.22 -79.45 8.95
N SER A 312 -25.02 -78.40 8.77
CA SER A 312 -24.73 -77.07 9.32
C SER A 312 -24.59 -77.10 10.85
N PRO A 313 -23.47 -76.61 11.41
CA PRO A 313 -23.42 -76.18 12.81
C PRO A 313 -24.31 -74.94 13.03
N ASP A 314 -24.75 -74.75 14.28
CA ASP A 314 -25.43 -73.58 14.86
C ASP A 314 -25.84 -72.42 13.91
N GLY A 315 -27.01 -72.55 13.29
CA GLY A 315 -27.85 -71.41 12.87
C GLY A 315 -27.33 -70.50 11.74
N GLN A 316 -26.12 -70.69 11.22
CA GLN A 316 -25.60 -69.90 10.11
C GLN A 316 -26.29 -70.22 8.78
N ARG A 317 -26.35 -69.22 7.90
CA ARG A 317 -26.93 -69.36 6.55
C ARG A 317 -26.00 -70.22 5.68
N VAL A 318 -26.55 -71.18 4.96
CA VAL A 318 -25.80 -72.00 3.99
C VAL A 318 -25.77 -71.30 2.62
N CYS A 319 -24.60 -71.29 1.96
CA CYS A 319 -24.44 -70.77 0.60
C CYS A 319 -25.01 -71.76 -0.43
N THR A 320 -25.88 -71.28 -1.31
CA THR A 320 -26.52 -72.08 -2.37
C THR A 320 -25.67 -72.20 -3.63
N GLY A 321 -24.86 -71.19 -3.95
CA GLY A 321 -24.20 -71.02 -5.24
C GLY A 321 -25.07 -70.30 -6.28
N GLU A 322 -26.31 -69.94 -5.94
CA GLU A 322 -27.21 -69.13 -6.78
C GLU A 322 -27.32 -67.68 -6.29
N GLU A 323 -26.46 -67.26 -5.34
CA GLU A 323 -26.44 -65.89 -4.84
C GLU A 323 -26.07 -64.87 -5.94
N ASN A 324 -26.81 -63.76 -6.00
CA ASN A 324 -26.70 -62.81 -7.10
C ASN A 324 -25.53 -61.81 -6.92
N LEU A 325 -24.46 -61.99 -7.68
CA LEU A 325 -23.30 -61.08 -7.73
C LEU A 325 -23.65 -59.62 -8.03
N ASP A 326 -24.70 -59.32 -8.81
CA ASP A 326 -25.13 -57.93 -9.10
C ASP A 326 -25.70 -57.21 -7.86
N THR A 327 -25.98 -57.94 -6.76
CA THR A 327 -26.45 -57.32 -5.50
C THR A 327 -25.31 -56.87 -4.59
N LEU A 328 -24.07 -57.28 -4.86
CA LEU A 328 -22.90 -56.89 -4.08
C LEU A 328 -22.55 -55.41 -4.35
N PRO A 329 -22.17 -54.63 -3.32
CA PRO A 329 -21.74 -53.25 -3.52
C PRO A 329 -20.37 -53.22 -4.21
N ALA A 330 -20.17 -52.27 -5.13
CA ALA A 330 -18.91 -52.10 -5.89
C ALA A 330 -17.65 -51.84 -5.03
N SER A 331 -17.83 -51.49 -3.75
CA SER A 331 -16.76 -51.41 -2.74
C SER A 331 -16.26 -52.79 -2.28
N LEU A 332 -17.10 -53.82 -2.36
CA LEU A 332 -16.80 -55.22 -2.00
C LEU A 332 -16.42 -56.03 -3.24
N PHE A 333 -17.23 -55.94 -4.31
CA PHE A 333 -16.97 -56.56 -5.61
C PHE A 333 -17.69 -55.79 -6.73
N ASP A 334 -17.03 -55.59 -7.87
CA ASP A 334 -17.64 -54.95 -9.05
C ASP A 334 -17.93 -56.04 -10.11
N GLY A 335 -19.09 -55.96 -10.77
CA GLY A 335 -19.43 -56.83 -11.90
C GLY A 335 -18.72 -56.44 -13.21
N LYS A 336 -18.08 -55.27 -13.27
CA LYS A 336 -17.26 -54.79 -14.39
C LYS A 336 -15.79 -54.93 -14.05
N MET A 337 -14.94 -55.21 -15.04
CA MET A 337 -13.48 -55.20 -14.84
C MET A 337 -13.02 -53.83 -14.33
N THR A 338 -12.33 -53.80 -13.19
CA THR A 338 -11.64 -52.60 -12.72
C THR A 338 -10.41 -52.31 -13.58
N GLY A 339 -9.81 -51.13 -13.45
CA GLY A 339 -8.62 -50.74 -14.21
C GLY A 339 -7.45 -51.72 -14.07
N PHE A 340 -7.26 -52.30 -12.88
CA PHE A 340 -6.24 -53.33 -12.65
C PHE A 340 -6.58 -54.66 -13.30
N SER A 341 -7.83 -55.14 -13.14
CA SER A 341 -8.32 -56.34 -13.83
C SER A 341 -8.17 -56.24 -15.35
N TYR A 342 -8.51 -55.08 -15.94
CA TYR A 342 -8.36 -54.81 -17.37
C TYR A 342 -6.88 -54.79 -17.80
N SER A 343 -6.00 -54.23 -16.97
CA SER A 343 -4.55 -54.24 -17.23
C SER A 343 -3.97 -55.66 -17.17
N ILE A 344 -4.40 -56.48 -16.22
CA ILE A 344 -4.02 -57.90 -16.08
C ILE A 344 -4.52 -58.72 -17.29
N TYR A 345 -5.77 -58.51 -17.68
CA TYR A 345 -6.37 -59.12 -18.87
C TYR A 345 -5.53 -58.82 -20.14
N ASN A 346 -5.24 -57.54 -20.39
CA ASN A 346 -4.41 -57.10 -21.51
C ASN A 346 -2.95 -57.60 -21.40
N ALA A 347 -2.43 -57.81 -20.17
CA ALA A 347 -1.10 -58.36 -19.94
C ALA A 347 -1.02 -59.85 -20.32
N ALA A 348 -2.03 -60.65 -19.99
CA ALA A 348 -2.13 -62.05 -20.39
C ALA A 348 -2.14 -62.20 -21.91
N TYR A 349 -2.96 -61.39 -22.61
CA TYR A 349 -2.94 -61.31 -24.07
C TYR A 349 -1.58 -60.89 -24.63
N SER A 350 -0.91 -59.91 -24.01
CA SER A 350 0.43 -59.47 -24.42
C SER A 350 1.45 -60.61 -24.38
N VAL A 351 1.42 -61.45 -23.35
CA VAL A 351 2.28 -62.65 -23.23
C VAL A 351 1.88 -63.72 -24.26
N ALA A 352 0.59 -63.95 -24.48
CA ALA A 352 0.11 -64.93 -25.46
C ALA A 352 0.50 -64.55 -26.90
N HIS A 353 0.33 -63.28 -27.29
CA HIS A 353 0.77 -62.80 -28.60
C HIS A 353 2.30 -62.83 -28.76
N ALA A 354 3.07 -62.53 -27.71
CA ALA A 354 4.52 -62.67 -27.73
C ALA A 354 4.96 -64.13 -27.95
N LEU A 355 4.28 -65.09 -27.30
CA LEU A 355 4.50 -66.53 -27.52
C LEU A 355 4.07 -66.98 -28.94
N HIS A 356 2.94 -66.49 -29.45
CA HIS A 356 2.45 -66.83 -30.79
C HIS A 356 3.36 -66.29 -31.90
N ARG A 357 3.97 -65.11 -31.70
CA ARG A 357 4.98 -64.56 -32.60
C ARG A 357 6.29 -65.37 -32.55
N LEU A 358 6.69 -65.85 -31.37
CA LEU A 358 7.81 -66.79 -31.22
C LEU A 358 7.52 -68.12 -31.94
N GLU A 359 6.30 -68.67 -31.82
CA GLU A 359 5.84 -69.87 -32.52
C GLU A 359 5.91 -69.68 -34.05
N SER A 360 5.36 -68.58 -34.55
CA SER A 360 5.35 -68.26 -35.99
C SER A 360 6.76 -68.14 -36.57
N GLN A 361 7.68 -67.47 -35.87
CA GLN A 361 9.09 -67.42 -36.29
C GLN A 361 9.78 -68.79 -36.24
N TRP A 362 9.43 -69.65 -35.27
CA TRP A 362 9.94 -71.02 -35.20
C TRP A 362 9.41 -71.91 -36.32
N ALA A 363 8.12 -71.82 -36.64
CA ALA A 363 7.46 -72.57 -37.70
C ALA A 363 8.08 -72.24 -39.08
N LEU A 364 8.31 -70.95 -39.35
CA LEU A 364 9.02 -70.46 -40.54
C LEU A 364 10.45 -71.05 -40.64
N LYS A 365 11.21 -71.08 -39.54
CA LYS A 365 12.59 -71.58 -39.53
C LYS A 365 12.72 -73.11 -39.67
N ARG A 366 11.70 -73.90 -39.35
CA ARG A 366 11.77 -75.38 -39.32
C ARG A 366 10.84 -76.12 -40.29
N ARG A 367 10.32 -75.45 -41.34
CA ARG A 367 9.45 -76.07 -42.37
C ARG A 367 8.28 -76.89 -41.76
N GLY A 368 7.58 -76.31 -40.78
CA GLY A 368 6.30 -76.83 -40.29
C GLY A 368 6.30 -78.08 -39.38
N LYS A 369 7.45 -78.64 -38.98
CA LYS A 369 7.46 -79.74 -38.00
C LYS A 369 7.11 -79.21 -36.59
N LYS A 370 5.89 -79.47 -36.12
CA LYS A 370 5.32 -78.98 -34.85
C LYS A 370 5.56 -79.78 -33.53
N PRO A 371 6.22 -80.96 -33.43
CA PRO A 371 6.29 -81.65 -32.15
C PRO A 371 7.18 -80.90 -31.14
N HIS A 372 6.59 -80.55 -30.00
CA HIS A 372 7.26 -80.06 -28.78
C HIS A 372 7.86 -78.64 -28.81
N PHE A 373 7.28 -77.68 -29.55
CA PHE A 373 7.68 -76.26 -29.47
C PHE A 373 7.68 -75.72 -28.02
N TYR A 374 6.57 -75.88 -27.30
CA TYR A 374 6.37 -75.40 -25.92
C TYR A 374 7.38 -75.94 -24.89
N LEU A 375 7.91 -77.14 -25.10
CA LEU A 375 8.98 -77.73 -24.26
C LEU A 375 10.35 -77.05 -24.45
N SER A 376 10.56 -76.42 -25.62
CA SER A 376 11.81 -75.77 -25.99
C SER A 376 11.86 -74.26 -25.71
N VAL A 377 10.71 -73.62 -25.48
CA VAL A 377 10.63 -72.18 -25.16
C VAL A 377 11.35 -71.87 -23.86
N LYS A 378 12.14 -70.80 -23.86
CA LYS A 378 12.85 -70.29 -22.69
C LYS A 378 12.32 -68.92 -22.28
N PRO A 379 12.22 -68.58 -20.97
CA PRO A 379 11.58 -67.35 -20.51
C PRO A 379 12.15 -66.07 -21.13
N TRP A 380 13.48 -66.01 -21.28
CA TRP A 380 14.17 -64.86 -21.90
C TRP A 380 13.83 -64.64 -23.38
N GLN A 381 13.24 -65.61 -24.08
CA GLN A 381 12.79 -65.44 -25.46
C GLN A 381 11.49 -64.63 -25.52
N ILE A 382 10.58 -64.83 -24.56
CA ILE A 382 9.33 -64.05 -24.45
C ILE A 382 9.65 -62.56 -24.23
N HIS A 383 10.64 -62.28 -23.39
CA HIS A 383 11.16 -60.93 -23.15
C HIS A 383 11.53 -60.18 -24.45
N THR A 384 12.09 -60.86 -25.47
CA THR A 384 12.43 -60.23 -26.75
C THR A 384 11.19 -59.79 -27.55
N PHE A 385 10.08 -60.51 -27.45
CA PHE A 385 8.86 -60.23 -28.22
C PHE A 385 7.88 -59.29 -27.53
N LEU A 386 7.95 -59.16 -26.19
CA LEU A 386 7.17 -58.16 -25.43
C LEU A 386 7.60 -56.72 -25.73
N LYS A 387 8.88 -56.47 -26.04
CA LYS A 387 9.47 -55.12 -26.11
C LYS A 387 8.87 -54.14 -27.12
N ASN A 388 8.22 -54.62 -28.18
CA ASN A 388 7.66 -53.80 -29.26
C ASN A 388 6.52 -54.56 -29.96
N TYR A 389 5.34 -54.57 -29.36
CA TYR A 389 4.17 -55.23 -29.94
C TYR A 389 2.89 -54.42 -29.73
N ALA A 390 1.94 -54.54 -30.64
CA ALA A 390 0.62 -53.95 -30.55
C ALA A 390 -0.42 -54.89 -31.16
N PHE A 391 -1.60 -54.96 -30.56
CA PHE A 391 -2.74 -55.77 -30.97
C PHE A 391 -4.03 -55.06 -30.56
N ASN A 392 -5.16 -55.48 -31.11
CA ASN A 392 -6.47 -55.07 -30.61
C ASN A 392 -6.98 -56.17 -29.67
N ASN A 393 -7.45 -55.80 -28.48
CA ASN A 393 -8.10 -56.74 -27.58
C ASN A 393 -9.56 -57.01 -28.02
N THR A 394 -10.24 -57.93 -27.33
CA THR A 394 -11.64 -58.33 -27.62
C THR A 394 -12.65 -57.17 -27.44
N ALA A 395 -12.32 -56.18 -26.62
CA ALA A 395 -13.06 -54.93 -26.45
C ALA A 395 -12.83 -53.91 -27.58
N GLY A 396 -11.99 -54.22 -28.57
CA GLY A 396 -11.68 -53.37 -29.73
C GLY A 396 -10.61 -52.30 -29.47
N GLU A 397 -10.01 -52.27 -28.29
CA GLU A 397 -8.97 -51.30 -27.92
C GLU A 397 -7.58 -51.75 -28.39
N LYS A 398 -6.80 -50.81 -28.93
CA LYS A 398 -5.43 -51.04 -29.41
C LYS A 398 -4.44 -51.01 -28.24
N VAL A 399 -4.16 -52.17 -27.66
CA VAL A 399 -3.13 -52.37 -26.64
C VAL A 399 -1.74 -52.33 -27.29
N SER A 400 -0.78 -51.65 -26.66
CA SER A 400 0.62 -51.75 -27.08
C SER A 400 1.59 -51.87 -25.90
N PHE A 401 2.65 -52.65 -26.11
CA PHE A 401 3.67 -52.97 -25.13
C PHE A 401 5.04 -52.56 -25.65
N SER A 402 5.82 -51.94 -24.76
CA SER A 402 7.08 -51.27 -25.05
C SER A 402 8.18 -51.71 -24.08
N GLU A 403 9.42 -51.23 -24.27
CA GLU A 403 10.52 -51.58 -23.36
C GLU A 403 10.24 -51.18 -21.89
N THR A 404 9.55 -50.07 -21.63
CA THR A 404 9.23 -49.63 -20.27
C THR A 404 8.01 -50.33 -19.66
N GLY A 405 7.17 -50.97 -20.49
CA GLY A 405 5.90 -51.53 -20.04
C GLY A 405 4.76 -51.34 -21.04
N MET A 406 3.53 -51.53 -20.55
CA MET A 406 2.31 -51.25 -21.32
C MET A 406 2.12 -49.74 -21.53
N LYS A 407 1.61 -49.37 -22.72
CA LYS A 407 1.17 -48.00 -23.01
C LYS A 407 -0.34 -47.89 -22.84
N TYR A 408 -0.79 -46.71 -22.43
CA TYR A 408 -2.19 -46.40 -22.18
C TYR A 408 -2.64 -45.22 -23.04
N ALA A 409 -3.86 -45.30 -23.58
CA ALA A 409 -4.48 -44.20 -24.30
C ALA A 409 -4.87 -43.04 -23.37
N GLY A 410 -5.37 -43.35 -22.16
CA GLY A 410 -5.88 -42.31 -21.27
C GLY A 410 -6.32 -42.79 -19.88
N PHE A 411 -6.93 -41.85 -19.15
CA PHE A 411 -7.50 -42.06 -17.82
C PHE A 411 -8.98 -41.67 -17.82
N ASP A 412 -9.79 -42.39 -17.06
CA ASP A 412 -11.14 -41.98 -16.71
C ASP A 412 -11.15 -41.26 -15.35
N ILE A 413 -12.02 -40.26 -15.20
CA ILE A 413 -12.20 -39.50 -13.96
C ILE A 413 -13.53 -39.93 -13.33
N LEU A 414 -13.47 -40.47 -12.12
CA LEU A 414 -14.62 -40.93 -11.35
C LEU A 414 -14.89 -39.99 -10.16
N ASN A 415 -16.16 -39.70 -9.87
CA ASN A 415 -16.60 -39.00 -8.66
C ASN A 415 -17.21 -40.00 -7.67
N TRP A 416 -16.88 -39.84 -6.38
CA TRP A 416 -17.23 -40.79 -5.32
C TRP A 416 -18.42 -40.26 -4.52
N ILE A 417 -19.58 -40.87 -4.71
CA ILE A 417 -20.83 -40.47 -4.08
C ILE A 417 -21.11 -41.47 -2.94
N VAL A 418 -20.97 -40.99 -1.71
CA VAL A 418 -21.34 -41.75 -0.50
C VAL A 418 -22.78 -41.42 -0.13
N PHE A 419 -23.66 -42.42 -0.11
CA PHE A 419 -25.07 -42.28 0.24
C PHE A 419 -25.33 -42.44 1.74
N ALA A 420 -26.51 -42.01 2.20
CA ALA A 420 -26.91 -42.07 3.61
C ALA A 420 -27.07 -43.50 4.16
N ASN A 421 -27.26 -44.49 3.29
CA ASN A 421 -27.23 -45.92 3.61
C ASN A 421 -25.80 -46.52 3.58
N MET A 422 -24.77 -45.67 3.57
CA MET A 422 -23.36 -46.02 3.52
C MET A 422 -22.88 -46.76 2.26
N THR A 423 -23.69 -46.84 1.20
CA THR A 423 -23.21 -47.35 -0.09
C THR A 423 -22.37 -46.28 -0.82
N ILE A 424 -21.40 -46.75 -1.60
CA ILE A 424 -20.51 -45.89 -2.41
C ILE A 424 -20.79 -46.16 -3.88
N LEU A 425 -21.08 -45.11 -4.64
CA LEU A 425 -21.14 -45.14 -6.09
C LEU A 425 -19.93 -44.39 -6.67
N GLN A 426 -19.20 -45.03 -7.56
CA GLN A 426 -18.14 -44.41 -8.36
C GLN A 426 -18.71 -44.11 -9.75
N GLN A 427 -19.00 -42.85 -10.03
CA GLN A 427 -19.60 -42.42 -11.29
C GLN A 427 -18.55 -41.77 -12.20
N LYS A 428 -18.46 -42.20 -13.47
CA LYS A 428 -17.60 -41.54 -14.45
C LYS A 428 -18.15 -40.15 -14.79
N VAL A 429 -17.34 -39.12 -14.54
CA VAL A 429 -17.65 -37.70 -14.78
C VAL A 429 -16.79 -37.08 -15.88
N GLY A 430 -15.69 -37.73 -16.27
CA GLY A 430 -14.79 -37.26 -17.33
C GLY A 430 -13.78 -38.29 -17.79
N TRP A 431 -12.91 -37.90 -18.71
CA TRP A 431 -11.79 -38.67 -19.24
C TRP A 431 -10.70 -37.75 -19.79
N VAL A 432 -9.48 -38.29 -19.90
CA VAL A 432 -8.29 -37.61 -20.40
C VAL A 432 -7.54 -38.54 -21.36
N ASP A 433 -7.42 -38.15 -22.61
CA ASP A 433 -6.59 -38.80 -23.62
C ASP A 433 -5.19 -38.17 -23.62
N MET A 434 -4.16 -39.00 -23.49
CA MET A 434 -2.76 -38.58 -23.39
C MET A 434 -2.01 -38.61 -24.73
N GLU A 435 -2.58 -39.22 -25.77
CA GLU A 435 -2.06 -39.16 -27.14
C GLU A 435 -2.46 -37.84 -27.84
N VAL A 436 -3.56 -37.21 -27.41
CA VAL A 436 -4.04 -35.92 -27.92
C VAL A 436 -3.56 -34.74 -27.05
N PRO A 437 -2.68 -33.83 -27.55
CA PRO A 437 -2.19 -32.69 -26.77
C PRO A 437 -3.18 -31.51 -26.65
N SER A 438 -4.19 -31.43 -27.54
CA SER A 438 -5.15 -30.33 -27.61
C SER A 438 -6.20 -30.38 -26.50
N ALA A 439 -7.03 -29.34 -26.39
CA ALA A 439 -8.19 -29.29 -25.50
C ALA A 439 -9.25 -30.37 -25.82
N GLU A 440 -9.17 -31.02 -26.99
CA GLU A 440 -10.06 -32.13 -27.38
C GLU A 440 -9.70 -33.44 -26.66
N GLY A 441 -8.46 -33.55 -26.15
CA GLY A 441 -7.98 -34.69 -25.35
C GLY A 441 -8.36 -34.64 -23.86
N PHE A 442 -9.29 -33.77 -23.46
CA PHE A 442 -9.77 -33.68 -22.09
C PHE A 442 -11.26 -33.32 -22.08
N SER A 443 -12.07 -34.11 -21.38
CA SER A 443 -13.50 -33.83 -21.22
C SER A 443 -13.96 -34.16 -19.81
N ILE A 444 -14.70 -33.24 -19.20
CA ILE A 444 -15.30 -33.43 -17.89
C ILE A 444 -16.66 -32.72 -17.86
N ASN A 445 -17.67 -33.36 -17.28
CA ASN A 445 -18.98 -32.78 -17.05
C ASN A 445 -19.03 -32.24 -15.62
N PRO A 446 -18.93 -30.91 -15.39
CA PRO A 446 -18.93 -30.34 -14.05
C PRO A 446 -20.27 -30.49 -13.34
N ASP A 447 -21.38 -30.54 -14.08
CA ASP A 447 -22.74 -30.65 -13.53
C ASP A 447 -23.06 -32.08 -13.04
N ALA A 448 -22.27 -33.07 -13.48
CA ALA A 448 -22.34 -34.45 -12.99
C ALA A 448 -21.50 -34.71 -11.73
N ILE A 449 -20.75 -33.72 -11.24
CA ILE A 449 -19.89 -33.87 -10.05
C ILE A 449 -20.66 -33.45 -8.80
N VAL A 450 -20.81 -34.39 -7.87
CA VAL A 450 -21.27 -34.11 -6.51
C VAL A 450 -20.08 -33.66 -5.67
N TRP A 451 -20.20 -32.50 -5.03
CA TRP A 451 -19.16 -31.90 -4.18
C TRP A 451 -19.49 -32.09 -2.69
N ALA A 452 -18.46 -32.24 -1.85
CA ALA A 452 -18.57 -32.42 -0.39
C ALA A 452 -19.53 -31.41 0.27
N ASN A 453 -19.39 -30.13 -0.08
CA ASN A 453 -20.18 -29.02 0.46
C ASN A 453 -21.27 -28.52 -0.51
N GLN A 454 -21.72 -29.37 -1.45
CA GLN A 454 -22.70 -29.06 -2.52
C GLN A 454 -22.29 -27.97 -3.53
N THR A 455 -21.28 -27.15 -3.23
CA THR A 455 -20.71 -26.13 -4.12
C THR A 455 -19.33 -26.57 -4.63
N LYS A 456 -18.99 -26.17 -5.86
CA LYS A 456 -17.62 -26.34 -6.40
C LYS A 456 -16.63 -25.61 -5.47
N PRO A 457 -15.54 -26.25 -5.00
CA PRO A 457 -14.59 -25.61 -4.10
C PRO A 457 -13.79 -24.50 -4.81
N PHE A 458 -13.44 -23.47 -4.04
CA PHE A 458 -12.52 -22.42 -4.46
C PHE A 458 -11.16 -22.67 -3.81
N SER A 459 -10.20 -23.22 -4.57
CA SER A 459 -8.84 -23.52 -4.09
C SER A 459 -7.82 -22.57 -4.74
N ARG A 460 -7.82 -21.32 -4.24
CA ARG A 460 -6.83 -20.28 -4.55
C ARG A 460 -6.40 -19.59 -3.26
N CYS A 461 -5.16 -19.10 -3.20
CA CYS A 461 -4.63 -18.42 -2.01
C CYS A 461 -5.24 -17.03 -1.79
N VAL A 462 -5.50 -16.29 -2.87
CA VAL A 462 -6.04 -14.93 -2.85
C VAL A 462 -7.16 -14.82 -3.89
N GLN A 463 -8.17 -14.01 -3.58
CA GLN A 463 -9.26 -13.67 -4.50
C GLN A 463 -8.75 -12.72 -5.60
N TYR A 464 -9.38 -12.75 -6.78
CA TYR A 464 -8.98 -11.94 -7.93
C TYR A 464 -8.76 -10.46 -7.56
N CYS A 465 -7.63 -9.88 -7.96
CA CYS A 465 -7.44 -8.44 -7.90
C CYS A 465 -8.43 -7.75 -8.84
N LEU A 466 -9.11 -6.72 -8.35
CA LEU A 466 -10.08 -5.96 -9.12
C LEU A 466 -9.38 -4.99 -10.10
N PRO A 467 -10.07 -4.50 -11.14
CA PRO A 467 -9.59 -3.35 -11.91
C PRO A 467 -9.17 -2.20 -10.98
N GLY A 468 -8.12 -1.47 -11.36
CA GLY A 468 -7.46 -0.49 -10.50
C GLY A 468 -6.43 -1.06 -9.52
N GLN A 469 -6.33 -2.39 -9.43
CA GLN A 469 -5.32 -3.10 -8.65
C GLN A 469 -4.39 -3.94 -9.55
N VAL A 470 -3.24 -4.30 -8.99
CA VAL A 470 -2.21 -5.14 -9.62
C VAL A 470 -1.70 -6.16 -8.60
N ARG A 471 -1.39 -7.36 -9.09
CA ARG A 471 -0.79 -8.43 -8.27
C ARG A 471 0.66 -8.07 -7.88
N LYS A 472 0.98 -8.14 -6.59
CA LYS A 472 2.36 -8.02 -6.08
C LYS A 472 2.71 -9.17 -5.15
N VAL A 473 3.69 -9.99 -5.55
CA VAL A 473 4.24 -11.04 -4.68
C VAL A 473 5.23 -10.40 -3.69
N ALA A 474 5.05 -10.66 -2.41
CA ALA A 474 6.00 -10.24 -1.37
C ALA A 474 7.24 -11.15 -1.36
N GLU A 475 8.41 -10.60 -1.03
CA GLU A 475 9.65 -11.39 -0.93
C GLU A 475 9.48 -12.56 0.05
N GLY A 476 9.81 -13.77 -0.39
CA GLY A 476 9.64 -15.01 0.38
C GLY A 476 8.26 -15.68 0.30
N ARG A 477 7.25 -15.10 -0.36
CA ARG A 477 5.95 -15.77 -0.63
C ARG A 477 5.92 -16.48 -1.98
N LEU A 478 5.06 -17.49 -2.09
CA LEU A 478 4.78 -18.22 -3.33
C LEU A 478 3.99 -17.34 -4.33
N ILE A 479 4.21 -17.56 -5.63
CA ILE A 479 3.66 -16.74 -6.74
C ILE A 479 2.12 -16.65 -6.67
N CYS A 480 1.44 -17.72 -6.26
CA CYS A 480 -0.02 -17.78 -6.16
C CYS A 480 -0.60 -16.97 -4.99
N CYS A 481 0.22 -16.54 -4.03
CA CYS A 481 -0.14 -15.74 -2.86
C CYS A 481 0.36 -14.30 -2.99
N TYR A 482 -0.17 -13.58 -3.98
CA TYR A 482 0.11 -12.16 -4.20
C TYR A 482 -0.84 -11.25 -3.43
N GLU A 483 -0.37 -10.07 -3.05
CA GLU A 483 -1.21 -9.00 -2.50
C GLU A 483 -1.75 -8.12 -3.63
N CYS A 484 -3.03 -7.78 -3.59
CA CYS A 484 -3.65 -6.85 -4.53
C CYS A 484 -3.38 -5.40 -4.07
N ILE A 485 -2.46 -4.73 -4.74
CA ILE A 485 -2.12 -3.33 -4.44
C ILE A 485 -2.78 -2.40 -5.45
N SER A 486 -3.22 -1.21 -5.03
CA SER A 486 -3.73 -0.19 -5.97
C SER A 486 -2.62 0.30 -6.89
N CYS A 487 -2.95 0.55 -8.16
CA CYS A 487 -2.00 1.10 -9.13
C CYS A 487 -1.35 2.42 -8.67
N PRO A 488 -0.07 2.69 -9.01
CA PRO A 488 0.54 4.00 -8.74
C PRO A 488 -0.14 5.11 -9.55
N GLU A 489 -0.02 6.36 -9.10
CA GLU A 489 -0.62 7.51 -9.78
C GLU A 489 -0.15 7.64 -11.24
N GLY A 490 -1.05 8.07 -12.13
CA GLY A 490 -0.79 8.15 -13.56
C GLY A 490 -0.90 6.83 -14.33
N THR A 491 -1.11 5.70 -13.64
CA THR A 491 -1.31 4.37 -14.25
C THR A 491 -2.66 3.77 -13.91
N ILE A 492 -3.17 2.91 -14.81
CA ILE A 492 -4.43 2.19 -14.66
C ILE A 492 -4.25 0.68 -14.80
N SER A 493 -5.26 -0.06 -14.34
CA SER A 493 -5.45 -1.48 -14.59
C SER A 493 -6.92 -1.71 -14.96
N ASN A 494 -7.19 -2.01 -16.23
CA ASN A 494 -8.56 -2.25 -16.73
C ASN A 494 -8.97 -3.74 -16.73
N GLN A 495 -8.11 -4.62 -16.22
CA GLN A 495 -8.31 -6.07 -16.20
C GLN A 495 -8.25 -6.60 -14.76
N THR A 496 -9.08 -7.59 -14.45
CA THR A 496 -8.93 -8.40 -13.24
C THR A 496 -7.61 -9.19 -13.26
N ASP A 497 -6.95 -9.33 -12.11
CA ASP A 497 -5.64 -10.01 -11.97
C ASP A 497 -4.50 -9.47 -12.87
N ALA A 498 -4.54 -8.17 -13.21
CA ALA A 498 -3.52 -7.56 -14.05
C ALA A 498 -2.08 -7.75 -13.51
N PRO A 499 -1.09 -8.06 -14.37
CA PRO A 499 0.30 -8.29 -13.97
C PRO A 499 1.11 -7.00 -13.76
N ARG A 500 0.64 -5.88 -14.33
CA ARG A 500 1.21 -4.53 -14.19
C ARG A 500 0.11 -3.49 -14.40
N CYS A 501 0.37 -2.25 -14.02
CA CYS A 501 -0.45 -1.11 -14.42
C CYS A 501 0.18 -0.43 -15.64
N ASP A 502 -0.64 0.01 -16.59
CA ASP A 502 -0.19 0.72 -17.80
C ASP A 502 -0.46 2.24 -17.66
N PRO A 503 0.41 3.13 -18.20
CA PRO A 503 0.25 4.59 -18.06
C PRO A 503 -0.87 5.16 -18.95
N CYS A 504 -1.55 6.22 -18.47
CA CYS A 504 -2.49 6.97 -19.30
C CYS A 504 -1.80 7.84 -20.37
N PRO A 505 -2.46 8.11 -21.52
CA PRO A 505 -2.03 9.12 -22.50
C PRO A 505 -1.92 10.54 -21.91
N GLU A 506 -1.08 11.40 -22.50
CA GLU A 506 -0.77 12.73 -21.94
C GLU A 506 -1.96 13.70 -21.88
N ASP A 507 -2.94 13.55 -22.78
CA ASP A 507 -4.21 14.29 -22.81
C ASP A 507 -5.20 13.82 -21.74
N GLN A 508 -4.88 12.75 -21.00
CA GLN A 508 -5.77 12.07 -20.07
C GLN A 508 -5.15 11.92 -18.67
N TYR A 509 -5.97 11.55 -17.69
CA TYR A 509 -5.56 11.30 -16.32
C TYR A 509 -6.37 10.13 -15.72
N THR A 510 -5.83 9.48 -14.70
CA THR A 510 -6.47 8.33 -14.04
C THR A 510 -7.74 8.76 -13.28
N ASN A 511 -8.82 7.99 -13.39
CA ASN A 511 -9.96 8.15 -12.49
C ASN A 511 -9.62 7.75 -11.04
N LYS A 512 -10.56 7.94 -10.10
CA LYS A 512 -10.37 7.60 -8.68
C LYS A 512 -10.10 6.11 -8.42
N GLU A 513 -10.76 5.24 -9.18
CA GLU A 513 -10.66 3.78 -9.01
C GLU A 513 -9.44 3.20 -9.76
N LYS A 514 -8.81 4.00 -10.64
CA LYS A 514 -7.65 3.66 -11.47
C LYS A 514 -7.89 2.52 -12.47
N ASP A 515 -9.14 2.33 -12.88
CA ASP A 515 -9.55 1.38 -13.92
C ASP A 515 -9.58 2.00 -15.33
N GLN A 516 -9.67 3.33 -15.43
CA GLN A 516 -9.87 4.04 -16.70
C GLN A 516 -9.19 5.44 -16.75
N CYS A 517 -8.83 5.86 -17.97
CA CYS A 517 -8.30 7.19 -18.26
C CYS A 517 -9.43 8.15 -18.67
N ILE A 518 -9.39 9.39 -18.18
CA ILE A 518 -10.36 10.46 -18.41
C ILE A 518 -9.65 11.65 -19.06
N ALA A 519 -10.24 12.27 -20.09
CA ALA A 519 -9.67 13.45 -20.75
C ALA A 519 -9.55 14.66 -19.80
N LYS A 520 -8.39 15.34 -19.84
CA LYS A 520 -8.11 16.56 -19.07
C LYS A 520 -8.98 17.73 -19.56
N LYS A 521 -9.44 18.58 -18.65
CA LYS A 521 -10.18 19.81 -19.00
C LYS A 521 -9.22 20.96 -19.33
N ILE A 522 -9.54 21.74 -20.38
CA ILE A 522 -8.71 22.87 -20.80
C ILE A 522 -9.12 24.14 -20.03
N HIS A 523 -8.15 24.78 -19.37
CA HIS A 523 -8.34 26.02 -18.61
C HIS A 523 -7.58 27.21 -19.21
N PHE A 524 -8.27 28.35 -19.27
CA PHE A 524 -7.76 29.67 -19.67
C PHE A 524 -8.48 30.77 -18.86
N LEU A 525 -8.04 32.03 -18.95
CA LEU A 525 -8.69 33.14 -18.25
C LEU A 525 -9.99 33.57 -18.97
N ALA A 526 -11.08 32.87 -18.69
CA ALA A 526 -12.39 33.13 -19.30
C ALA A 526 -13.09 34.37 -18.70
N TYR A 527 -13.92 35.04 -19.50
CA TYR A 527 -14.79 36.15 -19.05
C TYR A 527 -15.78 35.74 -17.94
N GLN A 528 -16.11 34.45 -17.86
CA GLN A 528 -17.06 33.86 -16.92
C GLN A 528 -16.42 33.47 -15.58
N ASP A 529 -15.08 33.41 -15.50
CA ASP A 529 -14.36 33.17 -14.25
C ASP A 529 -14.51 34.37 -13.30
N THR A 530 -14.55 34.11 -11.99
CA THR A 530 -14.60 35.16 -10.95
C THR A 530 -13.45 36.16 -11.05
N LEU A 531 -12.24 35.69 -11.40
CA LEU A 531 -11.07 36.53 -11.66
C LEU A 531 -11.22 37.31 -12.98
N GLY A 532 -11.77 36.70 -14.04
CA GLY A 532 -12.02 37.39 -15.31
C GLY A 532 -13.03 38.52 -15.13
N TYR A 533 -14.16 38.26 -14.47
CA TYR A 533 -15.21 39.23 -14.21
C TYR A 533 -14.72 40.43 -13.39
N THR A 534 -13.94 40.20 -12.34
CA THR A 534 -13.39 41.27 -11.49
C THR A 534 -12.36 42.14 -12.24
N LEU A 535 -11.50 41.56 -13.07
CA LEU A 535 -10.54 42.31 -13.89
C LEU A 535 -11.23 43.14 -14.99
N VAL A 536 -12.26 42.61 -15.65
CA VAL A 536 -13.10 43.35 -16.61
C VAL A 536 -13.78 44.54 -15.95
N PHE A 537 -14.39 44.34 -14.78
CA PHE A 537 -15.04 45.41 -14.02
C PHE A 537 -14.05 46.52 -13.63
N LEU A 538 -12.85 46.16 -13.17
CA LEU A 538 -11.82 47.14 -12.77
C LEU A 538 -11.27 47.91 -13.99
N THR A 539 -11.06 47.22 -15.11
CA THR A 539 -10.66 47.81 -16.40
C THR A 539 -11.66 48.85 -16.90
N LEU A 540 -12.95 48.50 -16.94
CA LEU A 540 -14.02 49.40 -17.35
C LEU A 540 -14.13 50.60 -16.41
N SER A 541 -14.06 50.37 -15.10
CA SER A 541 -14.14 51.41 -14.07
C SER A 541 -13.00 52.44 -14.20
N LEU A 542 -11.75 51.99 -14.33
CA LEU A 542 -10.60 52.87 -14.51
C LEU A 542 -10.63 53.62 -15.85
N SER A 543 -11.11 52.97 -16.92
CA SER A 543 -11.32 53.61 -18.22
C SER A 543 -12.36 54.73 -18.15
N MET A 544 -13.49 54.49 -17.48
CA MET A 544 -14.54 55.50 -17.28
C MET A 544 -14.07 56.67 -16.41
N ILE A 545 -13.32 56.42 -15.35
CA ILE A 545 -12.71 57.49 -14.52
C ILE A 545 -11.73 58.31 -15.36
N THR A 546 -10.91 57.67 -16.19
CA THR A 546 -9.93 58.37 -17.06
C THR A 546 -10.63 59.24 -18.11
N MET A 547 -11.70 58.73 -18.72
CA MET A 547 -12.55 59.50 -19.63
C MET A 547 -13.20 60.71 -18.95
N ALA A 548 -13.71 60.53 -17.72
CA ALA A 548 -14.27 61.64 -16.95
C ALA A 548 -13.21 62.72 -16.64
N VAL A 549 -12.01 62.32 -16.21
CA VAL A 549 -10.88 63.25 -15.97
C VAL A 549 -10.49 63.97 -17.26
N LEU A 550 -10.36 63.27 -18.39
CA LEU A 550 -10.06 63.87 -19.70
C LEU A 550 -11.14 64.90 -20.10
N ALA A 551 -12.43 64.57 -19.95
CA ALA A 551 -13.53 65.48 -20.21
C ALA A 551 -13.51 66.73 -19.30
N ILE A 552 -13.18 66.58 -18.01
CA ILE A 552 -13.03 67.71 -17.08
C ILE A 552 -11.90 68.65 -17.53
N PHE A 553 -10.75 68.12 -17.94
CA PHE A 553 -9.59 68.89 -18.41
C PHE A 553 -9.78 69.51 -19.80
N LEU A 554 -10.63 68.93 -20.66
CA LEU A 554 -11.05 69.53 -21.92
C LEU A 554 -12.07 70.67 -21.68
N LYS A 555 -13.06 70.45 -20.83
CA LYS A 555 -14.09 71.46 -20.48
C LYS A 555 -13.49 72.68 -19.78
N HIS A 556 -12.57 72.48 -18.84
CA HIS A 556 -11.92 73.55 -18.07
C HIS A 556 -10.56 73.99 -18.66
N ARG A 557 -10.33 73.76 -19.96
CA ARG A 557 -9.04 74.01 -20.63
C ARG A 557 -8.45 75.39 -20.33
N ASP A 558 -9.29 76.42 -20.22
CA ASP A 558 -8.86 77.82 -20.08
C ASP A 558 -8.55 78.29 -18.66
N THR A 559 -8.77 77.44 -17.64
CA THR A 559 -8.39 77.70 -16.25
C THR A 559 -6.87 77.83 -16.07
N PRO A 560 -6.39 78.64 -15.10
CA PRO A 560 -4.95 78.84 -14.87
C PRO A 560 -4.23 77.54 -14.46
N ILE A 561 -4.89 76.64 -13.72
CA ILE A 561 -4.31 75.35 -13.32
C ILE A 561 -4.06 74.44 -14.53
N VAL A 562 -4.98 74.41 -15.50
CA VAL A 562 -4.82 73.61 -16.72
C VAL A 562 -3.83 74.25 -17.72
N LYS A 563 -3.73 75.59 -17.75
CA LYS A 563 -2.70 76.31 -18.52
C LYS A 563 -1.29 76.13 -17.96
N ALA A 564 -1.12 76.19 -16.64
CA ALA A 564 0.18 76.01 -15.98
C ALA A 564 0.74 74.58 -16.15
N ASN A 565 -0.16 73.58 -16.19
CA ASN A 565 0.16 72.17 -16.33
C ASN A 565 0.12 71.70 -17.81
N ASN A 566 0.95 72.31 -18.67
CA ASN A 566 1.13 72.03 -20.10
C ASN A 566 0.09 71.06 -20.73
N ARG A 567 -0.95 71.64 -21.33
CA ARG A 567 -2.14 70.95 -21.85
C ARG A 567 -1.81 69.73 -22.71
N ASP A 568 -0.88 69.88 -23.65
CA ASP A 568 -0.58 68.89 -24.68
C ASP A 568 -0.05 67.58 -24.05
N LEU A 569 0.92 67.68 -23.14
CA LEU A 569 1.46 66.54 -22.38
C LEU A 569 0.42 65.91 -21.45
N THR A 570 -0.48 66.72 -20.90
CA THR A 570 -1.58 66.25 -20.04
C THR A 570 -2.61 65.43 -20.84
N TYR A 571 -2.97 65.86 -22.04
CA TYR A 571 -3.89 65.12 -22.89
C TYR A 571 -3.28 63.82 -23.44
N ILE A 572 -2.01 63.85 -23.87
CA ILE A 572 -1.30 62.65 -24.32
C ILE A 572 -1.23 61.60 -23.20
N LEU A 573 -0.89 62.00 -21.97
CA LEU A 573 -0.83 61.09 -20.82
C LEU A 573 -2.19 60.48 -20.46
N LEU A 574 -3.27 61.26 -20.47
CA LEU A 574 -4.62 60.74 -20.19
C LEU A 574 -5.12 59.81 -21.29
N PHE A 575 -4.84 60.14 -22.55
CA PHE A 575 -5.19 59.29 -23.69
C PHE A 575 -4.38 57.99 -23.71
N SER A 576 -3.07 58.03 -23.42
CA SER A 576 -2.25 56.83 -23.30
C SER A 576 -2.72 55.95 -22.14
N LEU A 577 -3.04 56.52 -20.97
CA LEU A 577 -3.57 55.76 -19.83
C LEU A 577 -4.92 55.10 -20.14
N LEU A 578 -5.80 55.75 -20.89
CA LEU A 578 -7.07 55.16 -21.34
C LEU A 578 -6.81 53.92 -22.21
N LEU A 579 -5.92 54.03 -23.21
CA LEU A 579 -5.55 52.90 -24.07
C LEU A 579 -4.81 51.80 -23.28
N CYS A 580 -3.99 52.15 -22.30
CA CYS A 580 -3.34 51.20 -21.39
C CYS A 580 -4.34 50.39 -20.55
N PHE A 581 -5.47 50.97 -20.15
CA PHE A 581 -6.51 50.20 -19.47
C PHE A 581 -7.27 49.31 -20.46
N LEU A 582 -7.62 49.83 -21.63
CA LEU A 582 -8.32 49.04 -22.66
C LEU A 582 -7.48 47.88 -23.22
N CYS A 583 -6.14 47.95 -23.22
CA CYS A 583 -5.31 46.85 -23.71
C CYS A 583 -5.40 45.58 -22.85
N SER A 584 -5.84 45.67 -21.59
CA SER A 584 -6.12 44.52 -20.72
C SER A 584 -7.10 43.52 -21.33
N PHE A 585 -8.02 43.96 -22.20
CA PHE A 585 -8.96 43.06 -22.90
C PHE A 585 -8.27 42.09 -23.85
N LEU A 586 -7.07 42.40 -24.36
CA LEU A 586 -6.31 41.47 -25.21
C LEU A 586 -5.88 40.21 -24.45
N PHE A 587 -5.77 40.29 -23.13
CA PHE A 587 -5.32 39.22 -22.22
C PHE A 587 -6.47 38.36 -21.68
N ILE A 588 -7.74 38.75 -21.89
CA ILE A 588 -8.92 38.06 -21.32
C ILE A 588 -9.69 37.35 -22.44
N GLY A 589 -9.99 36.07 -22.24
CA GLY A 589 -10.66 35.21 -23.22
C GLY A 589 -9.78 34.05 -23.72
N GLN A 590 -10.27 33.33 -24.73
CA GLN A 590 -9.52 32.22 -25.32
C GLN A 590 -8.37 32.76 -26.19
N PRO A 591 -7.11 32.36 -25.95
CA PRO A 591 -5.96 32.88 -26.69
C PRO A 591 -5.97 32.36 -28.15
N GLY A 592 -6.14 33.29 -29.09
CA GLY A 592 -5.98 33.04 -30.52
C GLY A 592 -4.64 33.56 -31.06
N LYS A 593 -4.29 33.17 -32.28
CA LYS A 593 -3.03 33.59 -32.94
C LYS A 593 -2.86 35.12 -32.97
N ILE A 594 -3.94 35.86 -33.22
CA ILE A 594 -3.91 37.34 -33.29
C ILE A 594 -3.79 37.97 -31.90
N THR A 595 -4.46 37.42 -30.87
CA THR A 595 -4.41 38.00 -29.52
C THR A 595 -3.03 37.81 -28.89
N CYS A 596 -2.43 36.61 -28.99
CA CYS A 596 -1.07 36.36 -28.51
C CYS A 596 -0.05 37.34 -29.14
N LEU A 597 -0.18 37.65 -30.43
CA LEU A 597 0.73 38.53 -31.16
C LEU A 597 0.67 39.99 -30.68
N PHE A 598 -0.52 40.49 -30.30
CA PHE A 598 -0.70 41.90 -29.93
C PHE A 598 -0.73 42.18 -28.42
N GLN A 599 -0.97 41.18 -27.56
CA GLN A 599 -1.01 41.32 -26.09
C GLN A 599 0.18 42.12 -25.53
N GLN A 600 1.39 41.57 -25.64
CA GLN A 600 2.59 42.13 -25.03
C GLN A 600 3.11 43.38 -25.76
N SER A 601 2.99 43.41 -27.09
CA SER A 601 3.47 44.52 -27.92
C SER A 601 2.62 45.79 -27.75
N ALA A 602 1.30 45.67 -27.70
CA ALA A 602 0.41 46.81 -27.46
C ALA A 602 0.60 47.39 -26.05
N PHE A 603 0.66 46.53 -25.03
CA PHE A 603 0.98 46.93 -23.66
C PHE A 603 2.29 47.75 -23.59
N ALA A 604 3.38 47.18 -24.13
CA ALA A 604 4.71 47.76 -24.02
C ALA A 604 4.83 49.15 -24.69
N ILE A 605 4.22 49.33 -25.88
CA ILE A 605 4.25 50.59 -26.64
C ILE A 605 3.42 51.67 -25.92
N LEU A 606 2.21 51.33 -25.47
CA LEU A 606 1.31 52.27 -24.79
C LEU A 606 1.88 52.73 -23.44
N PHE A 607 2.49 51.83 -22.67
CA PHE A 607 3.16 52.19 -21.42
C PHE A 607 4.42 53.03 -21.64
N SER A 608 5.19 52.77 -22.70
CA SER A 608 6.33 53.64 -23.07
C SER A 608 5.86 55.08 -23.34
N LEU A 609 4.72 55.26 -24.02
CA LEU A 609 4.10 56.58 -24.26
C LEU A 609 3.63 57.26 -22.97
N ALA A 610 3.04 56.51 -22.03
CA ALA A 610 2.63 57.05 -20.73
C ALA A 610 3.84 57.50 -19.88
N VAL A 611 4.87 56.66 -19.76
CA VAL A 611 6.08 56.96 -18.98
C VAL A 611 6.90 58.08 -19.62
N SER A 612 7.06 58.09 -20.95
CA SER A 612 7.77 59.18 -21.66
C SER A 612 7.07 60.53 -21.51
N SER A 613 5.73 60.55 -21.47
CA SER A 613 4.94 61.76 -21.21
C SER A 613 5.17 62.32 -19.80
N VAL A 614 5.30 61.45 -18.79
CA VAL A 614 5.66 61.88 -17.42
C VAL A 614 7.12 62.31 -17.34
N LEU A 615 8.05 61.63 -18.02
CA LEU A 615 9.46 62.05 -18.10
C LEU A 615 9.62 63.42 -18.77
N ALA A 616 8.95 63.66 -19.90
CA ALA A 616 8.93 64.97 -20.55
C ALA A 616 8.37 66.07 -19.63
N LYS A 617 7.36 65.73 -18.82
CA LYS A 617 6.77 66.63 -17.83
C LYS A 617 7.72 66.93 -16.66
N THR A 618 8.43 65.94 -16.11
CA THR A 618 9.41 66.17 -15.03
C THR A 618 10.62 66.96 -15.52
N VAL A 619 11.12 66.67 -16.73
CA VAL A 619 12.16 67.46 -17.39
C VAL A 619 11.69 68.91 -17.61
N MET A 620 10.45 69.15 -18.04
CA MET A 620 9.90 70.50 -18.17
C MET A 620 9.91 71.27 -16.83
N VAL A 621 9.52 70.61 -15.72
CA VAL A 621 9.56 71.21 -14.38
C VAL A 621 11.00 71.53 -13.97
N VAL A 622 11.94 70.58 -14.11
CA VAL A 622 13.36 70.81 -13.76
C VAL A 622 13.98 71.94 -14.59
N LEU A 623 13.71 72.01 -15.89
CA LEU A 623 14.18 73.08 -16.77
C LEU A 623 13.60 74.45 -16.38
N ALA A 624 12.33 74.52 -15.99
CA ALA A 624 11.68 75.77 -15.56
C ALA A 624 12.34 76.36 -14.30
N PHE A 625 12.75 75.52 -13.33
CA PHE A 625 13.45 75.98 -12.13
C PHE A 625 14.95 76.24 -12.37
N MET A 626 15.65 75.41 -13.16
CA MET A 626 17.05 75.67 -13.57
C MET A 626 17.18 77.01 -14.32
N ALA A 627 16.14 77.45 -15.05
CA ALA A 627 16.10 78.72 -15.77
C ALA A 627 16.04 80.00 -14.91
N THR A 628 16.07 79.87 -13.57
CA THR A 628 16.08 81.01 -12.63
C THR A 628 17.48 81.58 -12.34
N LYS A 629 18.56 80.89 -12.71
CA LYS A 629 19.91 81.46 -12.69
C LYS A 629 20.16 82.32 -13.94
N PRO A 630 20.51 83.63 -13.83
CA PRO A 630 20.80 84.46 -14.98
C PRO A 630 22.17 84.11 -15.59
N GLY A 631 22.25 83.97 -16.93
CA GLY A 631 23.55 83.91 -17.61
C GLY A 631 23.60 83.32 -19.03
N ASN A 632 22.80 82.30 -19.37
CA ASN A 632 23.01 81.54 -20.62
C ASN A 632 21.94 81.79 -21.71
N LYS A 633 22.38 81.91 -22.97
CA LYS A 633 21.54 82.26 -24.14
C LYS A 633 20.80 81.07 -24.78
N THR A 634 21.06 79.82 -24.38
CA THR A 634 20.36 78.60 -24.85
C THR A 634 18.91 78.45 -24.34
N ARG A 635 18.33 79.55 -23.84
CA ARG A 635 17.15 79.63 -22.96
C ARG A 635 15.78 79.56 -23.65
N LYS A 636 15.71 79.72 -24.98
CA LYS A 636 14.42 79.72 -25.74
C LYS A 636 14.21 78.52 -26.68
N LEU A 637 15.29 77.84 -27.09
CA LEU A 637 15.23 76.82 -28.15
C LEU A 637 15.11 75.37 -27.61
N LEU A 638 15.49 75.09 -26.36
CA LEU A 638 15.54 73.72 -25.81
C LEU A 638 14.33 73.28 -24.96
N GLY A 639 13.29 74.09 -24.82
CA GLY A 639 12.11 73.74 -24.00
C GLY A 639 11.14 72.78 -24.69
N LYS A 640 10.22 73.33 -25.49
CA LYS A 640 9.18 72.56 -26.20
C LYS A 640 9.71 71.47 -27.17
N PRO A 641 10.72 71.69 -28.03
CA PRO A 641 11.13 70.66 -28.97
C PRO A 641 11.81 69.47 -28.28
N LEU A 642 12.51 69.68 -27.16
CA LEU A 642 13.09 68.59 -26.38
C LEU A 642 12.01 67.72 -25.73
N THR A 643 10.98 68.32 -25.13
CA THR A 643 9.88 67.56 -24.53
C THR A 643 9.06 66.81 -25.57
N ASN A 644 8.79 67.41 -26.73
CA ASN A 644 8.10 66.72 -27.83
C ASN A 644 8.96 65.59 -28.42
N SER A 645 10.28 65.79 -28.51
CA SER A 645 11.23 64.74 -28.95
C SER A 645 11.20 63.53 -28.01
N ILE A 646 11.23 63.73 -26.68
CA ILE A 646 11.16 62.63 -25.69
C ILE A 646 9.87 61.80 -25.85
N VAL A 647 8.72 62.46 -26.00
CA VAL A 647 7.41 61.78 -26.11
C VAL A 647 7.28 60.95 -27.39
N ILE A 648 7.95 61.33 -28.48
CA ILE A 648 7.91 60.60 -29.76
C ILE A 648 9.02 59.55 -29.84
N ALA A 649 10.25 59.88 -29.43
CA ALA A 649 11.41 59.00 -29.60
C ALA A 649 11.37 57.76 -28.71
N CYS A 650 11.00 57.88 -27.43
CA CYS A 650 11.02 56.74 -26.51
C CYS A 650 9.99 55.64 -26.89
N PRO A 651 8.74 55.96 -27.29
CA PRO A 651 7.81 54.95 -27.80
C PRO A 651 8.20 54.39 -29.17
N LEU A 652 8.86 55.18 -30.02
CA LEU A 652 9.33 54.72 -31.33
C LEU A 652 10.46 53.69 -31.21
N VAL A 653 11.39 53.88 -30.26
CA VAL A 653 12.40 52.84 -29.92
C VAL A 653 11.71 51.57 -29.41
N GLN A 654 10.71 51.69 -28.53
CA GLN A 654 9.98 50.53 -28.03
C GLN A 654 9.19 49.80 -29.13
N ALA A 655 8.60 50.54 -30.08
CA ALA A 655 7.91 49.98 -31.23
C ALA A 655 8.88 49.22 -32.16
N LEU A 656 10.10 49.73 -32.36
CA LEU A 656 11.14 49.03 -33.13
C LEU A 656 11.57 47.72 -32.45
N LEU A 657 11.78 47.72 -31.14
CA LEU A 657 12.10 46.51 -30.37
C LEU A 657 10.97 45.46 -30.47
N CYS A 658 9.71 45.89 -30.35
CA CYS A 658 8.56 45.01 -30.51
C CYS A 658 8.45 44.47 -31.95
N ALA A 659 8.69 45.30 -32.97
CA ALA A 659 8.67 44.86 -34.37
C ALA A 659 9.75 43.80 -34.66
N ILE A 660 10.97 43.97 -34.14
CA ILE A 660 12.03 42.96 -34.26
C ILE A 660 11.60 41.64 -33.60
N TRP A 661 11.06 41.70 -32.37
CA TRP A 661 10.59 40.51 -31.66
C TRP A 661 9.50 39.75 -32.43
N LEU A 662 8.49 40.46 -32.95
CA LEU A 662 7.41 39.85 -33.73
C LEU A 662 7.87 39.24 -35.07
N VAL A 663 8.96 39.74 -35.66
CA VAL A 663 9.54 39.19 -36.89
C VAL A 663 10.44 37.98 -36.61
N THR A 664 11.22 37.98 -35.53
CA THR A 664 12.18 36.90 -35.24
C THR A 664 11.56 35.71 -34.50
N SER A 665 10.63 35.97 -33.58
CA SER A 665 10.10 34.96 -32.64
C SER A 665 8.72 35.38 -32.11
N PRO A 666 7.68 35.41 -32.96
CA PRO A 666 6.35 35.84 -32.56
C PRO A 666 5.75 34.94 -31.48
N PRO A 667 5.00 35.51 -30.50
CA PRO A 667 4.25 34.73 -29.52
C PRO A 667 3.20 33.82 -30.18
N PHE A 668 2.98 32.63 -29.61
CA PHE A 668 2.07 31.62 -30.16
C PHE A 668 1.25 30.91 -29.07
N PRO A 669 0.03 30.44 -29.39
CA PRO A 669 -0.79 29.67 -28.45
C PRO A 669 -0.20 28.27 -28.23
N ASN A 670 -0.06 27.87 -26.97
CA ASN A 670 0.48 26.58 -26.52
C ASN A 670 -0.51 25.87 -25.58
N LEU A 671 -0.56 24.55 -25.67
CA LEU A 671 -1.22 23.68 -24.69
C LEU A 671 -0.14 23.07 -23.79
N ASP A 672 -0.30 23.18 -22.46
CA ASP A 672 0.56 22.53 -21.47
C ASP A 672 -0.26 21.52 -20.67
N PHE A 673 0.10 20.24 -20.79
CA PHE A 673 -0.52 19.11 -20.09
C PHE A 673 0.25 18.63 -18.85
N HIS A 674 1.40 19.25 -18.53
CA HIS A 674 2.31 18.81 -17.46
C HIS A 674 2.27 19.71 -16.21
N SER A 675 1.81 20.96 -16.32
CA SER A 675 1.83 21.90 -15.18
C SER A 675 0.73 21.70 -14.13
N LEU A 676 -0.38 21.01 -14.44
CA LEU A 676 -1.40 20.60 -13.46
C LEU A 676 -1.88 19.16 -13.70
N VAL A 677 -2.20 18.45 -12.63
CA VAL A 677 -2.76 17.10 -12.67
C VAL A 677 -4.27 17.19 -12.95
N GLY A 678 -4.74 16.55 -14.03
CA GLY A 678 -6.15 16.54 -14.44
C GLY A 678 -6.61 17.74 -15.29
N GLU A 679 -5.78 18.77 -15.43
CA GLU A 679 -6.08 20.00 -16.19
C GLU A 679 -5.02 20.27 -17.25
N GLY A 680 -5.44 20.77 -18.43
CA GLY A 680 -4.54 21.30 -19.46
C GLY A 680 -4.64 22.82 -19.50
N ILE A 681 -3.50 23.53 -19.51
CA ILE A 681 -3.48 24.99 -19.63
C ILE A 681 -3.40 25.37 -21.11
N LEU A 682 -4.22 26.32 -21.54
CA LEU A 682 -4.09 26.98 -22.84
C LEU A 682 -3.57 28.42 -22.63
N GLU A 683 -2.34 28.67 -23.07
CA GLU A 683 -1.56 29.90 -22.80
C GLU A 683 -0.94 30.48 -24.08
N CYS A 684 -0.50 31.74 -24.06
CA CYS A 684 0.32 32.33 -25.12
C CYS A 684 1.80 32.29 -24.68
N LYS A 685 2.63 31.44 -25.30
CA LYS A 685 4.08 31.46 -25.08
C LYS A 685 4.72 32.59 -25.87
N GLU A 686 5.71 33.25 -25.28
CA GLU A 686 6.36 34.48 -25.76
C GLU A 686 7.30 34.27 -26.97
N GLY A 687 7.54 33.01 -27.36
CA GLY A 687 8.47 32.62 -28.42
C GLY A 687 9.94 32.73 -28.02
N SER A 688 10.36 33.89 -27.49
CA SER A 688 11.72 34.14 -26.99
C SER A 688 11.70 34.92 -25.68
N THR A 689 12.07 34.25 -24.59
CA THR A 689 12.17 34.84 -23.25
C THR A 689 13.16 36.00 -23.20
N SER A 690 14.28 35.91 -23.93
CA SER A 690 15.29 36.97 -24.03
C SER A 690 14.73 38.26 -24.64
N MET A 691 13.93 38.15 -25.71
CA MET A 691 13.31 39.31 -26.35
C MET A 691 12.23 39.94 -25.46
N PHE A 692 11.40 39.13 -24.80
CA PHE A 692 10.42 39.58 -23.82
C PHE A 692 11.07 40.40 -22.68
N TYR A 693 12.11 39.87 -22.04
CA TYR A 693 12.84 40.60 -20.99
C TYR A 693 13.61 41.82 -21.51
N THR A 694 14.02 41.84 -22.78
CA THR A 694 14.63 43.04 -23.41
C THR A 694 13.60 44.16 -23.56
N VAL A 695 12.37 43.84 -24.00
CA VAL A 695 11.27 44.80 -24.14
C VAL A 695 10.81 45.34 -22.78
N LEU A 696 10.67 44.49 -21.76
CA LEU A 696 10.40 44.90 -20.38
C LEU A 696 11.56 45.70 -19.78
N GLY A 697 12.81 45.32 -20.07
CA GLY A 697 14.02 45.98 -19.59
C GLY A 697 14.13 47.43 -20.08
N TYR A 698 13.78 47.71 -21.34
CA TYR A 698 13.71 49.09 -21.83
C TYR A 698 12.64 49.91 -21.11
N LEU A 699 11.46 49.34 -20.86
CA LEU A 699 10.39 50.02 -20.12
C LEU A 699 10.81 50.31 -18.67
N GLY A 700 11.49 49.37 -18.02
CA GLY A 700 12.08 49.54 -16.69
C GLY A 700 13.17 50.61 -16.65
N PHE A 701 14.04 50.67 -17.67
CA PHE A 701 15.07 51.71 -17.82
C PHE A 701 14.45 53.10 -17.99
N LEU A 702 13.42 53.23 -18.83
CA LEU A 702 12.67 54.47 -19.02
C LEU A 702 11.98 54.92 -17.72
N ALA A 703 11.39 53.99 -16.97
CA ALA A 703 10.81 54.25 -15.66
C ALA A 703 11.85 54.66 -14.61
N LEU A 704 13.04 54.03 -14.60
CA LEU A 704 14.13 54.39 -13.69
C LEU A 704 14.68 55.79 -13.96
N ILE A 705 14.83 56.20 -15.23
CA ILE A 705 15.20 57.57 -15.59
C ILE A 705 14.10 58.54 -15.13
N SER A 706 12.84 58.24 -15.44
CA SER A 706 11.68 59.05 -15.02
C SER A 706 11.63 59.24 -13.50
N PHE A 707 11.79 58.16 -12.73
CA PHE A 707 11.87 58.21 -11.27
C PHE A 707 13.08 59.03 -10.78
N THR A 708 14.26 58.86 -11.39
CA THR A 708 15.48 59.60 -11.01
C THR A 708 15.31 61.11 -11.21
N VAL A 709 14.79 61.53 -12.37
CA VAL A 709 14.49 62.95 -12.65
C VAL A 709 13.39 63.47 -11.71
N ALA A 710 12.33 62.68 -11.47
CA ALA A 710 11.26 63.03 -10.52
C ALA A 710 11.76 63.14 -9.07
N PHE A 711 12.76 62.35 -8.68
CA PHE A 711 13.35 62.37 -7.34
C PHE A 711 14.25 63.58 -7.14
N LEU A 712 15.07 63.93 -8.14
CA LEU A 712 15.84 65.18 -8.15
C LEU A 712 14.93 66.42 -8.10
N ALA A 713 13.82 66.40 -8.84
CA ALA A 713 12.82 67.47 -8.82
C ALA A 713 12.15 67.68 -7.44
N ARG A 714 12.19 66.69 -6.54
CA ARG A 714 11.62 66.79 -5.19
C ARG A 714 12.31 67.84 -4.30
N LYS A 715 13.54 68.23 -4.61
CA LYS A 715 14.32 69.25 -3.87
C LYS A 715 14.01 70.70 -4.30
N LEU A 716 13.11 70.90 -5.26
CA LEU A 716 12.72 72.23 -5.74
C LEU A 716 11.79 72.93 -4.71
N PRO A 717 11.87 74.27 -4.58
CA PRO A 717 11.19 75.02 -3.52
C PRO A 717 9.65 74.92 -3.60
N ASP A 718 9.03 74.98 -2.42
CA ASP A 718 7.76 74.29 -2.12
C ASP A 718 6.46 74.98 -2.62
N SER A 719 6.55 75.84 -3.65
CA SER A 719 5.40 76.64 -4.12
C SER A 719 4.31 75.85 -4.84
N PHE A 720 4.63 74.67 -5.37
CA PHE A 720 3.64 73.69 -5.87
C PHE A 720 4.11 72.25 -5.58
N ASN A 721 3.34 71.51 -4.78
CA ASN A 721 3.62 70.10 -4.41
C ASN A 721 3.61 69.09 -5.60
N GLU A 722 3.44 69.56 -6.84
CA GLU A 722 3.31 68.73 -8.05
C GLU A 722 4.51 67.79 -8.26
N ALA A 723 5.75 68.26 -8.04
CA ALA A 723 6.93 67.41 -8.17
C ALA A 723 6.90 66.21 -7.21
N LYS A 724 6.42 66.39 -5.96
CA LYS A 724 6.30 65.33 -4.96
C LYS A 724 5.27 64.27 -5.37
N PHE A 725 4.12 64.70 -5.90
CA PHE A 725 3.09 63.78 -6.42
C PHE A 725 3.57 62.97 -7.63
N ILE A 726 4.36 63.59 -8.52
CA ILE A 726 4.97 62.86 -9.65
C ILE A 726 6.05 61.90 -9.17
N THR A 727 6.89 62.24 -8.17
CA THR A 727 7.83 61.26 -7.61
C THR A 727 7.09 60.09 -6.95
N PHE A 728 5.98 60.37 -6.25
CA PHE A 728 5.19 59.32 -5.60
C PHE A 728 4.51 58.41 -6.63
N SER A 729 3.97 58.97 -7.72
CA SER A 729 3.38 58.18 -8.81
C SER A 729 4.40 57.27 -9.48
N MET A 730 5.62 57.76 -9.71
CA MET A 730 6.72 56.97 -10.26
C MET A 730 7.29 55.94 -9.27
N LEU A 731 7.24 56.21 -7.96
CA LEU A 731 7.59 55.22 -6.95
C LEU A 731 6.61 54.05 -6.94
N VAL A 732 5.30 54.33 -6.97
CA VAL A 732 4.24 53.30 -7.05
C VAL A 732 4.39 52.49 -8.35
N PHE A 733 4.63 53.16 -9.47
CA PHE A 733 4.90 52.50 -10.75
C PHE A 733 6.08 51.52 -10.65
N CYS A 734 7.24 51.98 -10.19
CA CYS A 734 8.42 51.14 -10.04
C CYS A 734 8.21 49.99 -9.05
N SER A 735 7.50 50.20 -7.93
CA SER A 735 7.24 49.12 -6.98
C SER A 735 6.37 48.01 -7.57
N VAL A 736 5.33 48.35 -8.36
CA VAL A 736 4.48 47.35 -9.02
C VAL A 736 5.28 46.50 -10.00
N TRP A 737 6.15 47.12 -10.81
CA TRP A 737 6.95 46.39 -11.79
C TRP A 737 8.14 45.62 -11.18
N ILE A 738 8.67 46.04 -10.03
CA ILE A 738 9.66 45.25 -9.26
C ILE A 738 8.99 44.02 -8.64
N THR A 739 7.77 44.14 -8.10
CA THR A 739 7.01 43.01 -7.55
C THR A 739 6.48 42.08 -8.66
N PHE A 740 6.17 42.60 -9.83
CA PHE A 740 5.69 41.81 -10.98
C PHE A 740 6.63 40.65 -11.34
N VAL A 741 7.93 40.91 -11.52
CA VAL A 741 8.90 39.90 -12.01
C VAL A 741 8.92 38.61 -11.16
N PRO A 742 9.11 38.64 -9.83
CA PRO A 742 9.07 37.41 -9.03
C PRO A 742 7.68 36.78 -8.94
N THR A 743 6.59 37.57 -8.99
CA THR A 743 5.22 37.01 -8.98
C THR A 743 4.88 36.30 -10.29
N TYR A 744 5.27 36.88 -11.43
CA TYR A 744 5.13 36.29 -12.76
C TYR A 744 5.84 34.93 -12.84
N LEU A 745 7.11 34.88 -12.42
CA LEU A 745 7.90 33.64 -12.39
C LEU A 745 7.37 32.57 -11.41
N SER A 746 6.64 32.98 -10.37
CA SER A 746 6.07 32.07 -9.36
C SER A 746 4.65 31.59 -9.69
N THR A 747 3.96 32.19 -10.66
CA THR A 747 2.57 31.87 -10.99
C THR A 747 2.45 31.16 -12.34
N LYS A 748 1.48 30.26 -12.47
CA LYS A 748 1.24 29.48 -13.69
C LYS A 748 -0.21 29.62 -14.17
N GLY A 749 -0.42 29.35 -15.46
CA GLY A 749 -1.74 29.34 -16.09
C GLY A 749 -2.50 30.66 -15.95
N LYS A 750 -3.83 30.58 -15.74
CA LYS A 750 -4.70 31.77 -15.70
C LYS A 750 -4.32 32.82 -14.65
N SER A 751 -3.63 32.42 -13.58
CA SER A 751 -3.15 33.32 -12.52
C SER A 751 -1.97 34.19 -12.98
N MET A 752 -1.09 33.69 -13.86
CA MET A 752 0.02 34.45 -14.43
C MET A 752 -0.51 35.64 -15.25
N VAL A 753 -1.46 35.38 -16.16
CA VAL A 753 -2.12 36.40 -16.99
C VAL A 753 -2.89 37.41 -16.12
N ALA A 754 -3.53 36.96 -15.05
CA ALA A 754 -4.21 37.84 -14.10
C ALA A 754 -3.24 38.78 -13.37
N VAL A 755 -2.02 38.33 -13.04
CA VAL A 755 -0.97 39.15 -12.42
C VAL A 755 -0.47 40.22 -13.38
N GLU A 756 -0.29 39.93 -14.67
CA GLU A 756 0.05 40.93 -15.69
C GLU A 756 -1.00 42.04 -15.77
N ILE A 757 -2.28 41.66 -15.91
CA ILE A 757 -3.39 42.61 -15.98
C ILE A 757 -3.45 43.44 -14.69
N PHE A 758 -3.29 42.82 -13.52
CA PHE A 758 -3.30 43.55 -12.25
C PHE A 758 -2.15 44.57 -12.17
N SER A 759 -0.93 44.21 -12.60
CA SER A 759 0.22 45.12 -12.66
C SER A 759 -0.01 46.29 -13.63
N ILE A 760 -0.62 46.05 -14.79
CA ILE A 760 -1.06 47.08 -15.74
C ILE A 760 -2.04 48.05 -15.09
N LEU A 761 -3.14 47.52 -14.51
CA LEU A 761 -4.21 48.33 -13.93
C LEU A 761 -3.72 49.11 -12.69
N ALA A 762 -2.95 48.48 -11.79
CA ALA A 762 -2.44 49.12 -10.58
C ALA A 762 -1.41 50.22 -10.87
N SER A 763 -0.46 49.98 -11.78
CA SER A 763 0.55 50.99 -12.13
C SER A 763 -0.06 52.17 -12.90
N GLY A 764 -1.00 51.93 -13.82
CA GLY A 764 -1.77 52.97 -14.48
C GLY A 764 -2.66 53.77 -13.52
N ALA A 765 -3.35 53.10 -12.59
CA ALA A 765 -4.16 53.76 -11.56
C ALA A 765 -3.30 54.62 -10.61
N GLY A 766 -2.09 54.17 -10.28
CA GLY A 766 -1.11 54.95 -9.52
C GLY A 766 -0.72 56.26 -10.22
N LEU A 767 -0.46 56.22 -11.53
CA LEU A 767 -0.20 57.42 -12.34
C LEU A 767 -1.43 58.34 -12.39
N LEU A 768 -2.62 57.79 -12.65
CA LEU A 768 -3.87 58.54 -12.74
C LEU A 768 -4.19 59.27 -11.42
N ALA A 769 -4.26 58.52 -10.32
CA ALA A 769 -4.69 59.04 -9.03
C ALA A 769 -3.70 60.07 -8.46
N CYS A 770 -2.40 59.80 -8.52
CA CYS A 770 -1.40 60.68 -7.92
C CYS A 770 -1.23 62.00 -8.70
N ILE A 771 -1.27 61.97 -10.04
CA ILE A 771 -1.04 63.15 -10.88
C ILE A 771 -2.30 64.01 -11.02
N PHE A 772 -3.50 63.40 -11.07
CA PHE A 772 -4.74 64.09 -11.42
C PHE A 772 -5.72 64.30 -10.28
N SER A 773 -5.80 63.43 -9.26
CA SER A 773 -6.78 63.62 -8.16
C SER A 773 -6.60 64.95 -7.41
N PRO A 774 -5.39 65.42 -7.06
CA PRO A 774 -5.22 66.74 -6.43
C PRO A 774 -5.74 67.90 -7.30
N LYS A 775 -5.62 67.76 -8.63
CA LYS A 775 -6.05 68.79 -9.60
C LYS A 775 -7.55 68.75 -9.84
N CYS A 776 -8.14 67.56 -9.95
CA CYS A 776 -9.60 67.40 -10.05
C CYS A 776 -10.30 67.88 -8.77
N TYR A 777 -9.72 67.60 -7.60
CA TYR A 777 -10.23 68.10 -6.31
C TYR A 777 -10.27 69.64 -6.28
N ILE A 778 -9.21 70.32 -6.75
CA ILE A 778 -9.19 71.78 -6.82
C ILE A 778 -10.18 72.30 -7.88
N ILE A 779 -10.21 71.70 -9.08
CA ILE A 779 -11.09 72.16 -10.18
C ILE A 779 -12.58 72.00 -9.84
N LEU A 780 -12.98 70.92 -9.15
CA LEU A 780 -14.39 70.60 -8.87
C LEU A 780 -14.88 71.01 -7.47
N LEU A 781 -14.11 70.72 -6.42
CA LEU A 781 -14.56 70.83 -5.02
C LEU A 781 -14.00 72.05 -4.29
N ARG A 782 -12.97 72.69 -4.85
CA ARG A 782 -12.42 73.96 -4.34
C ARG A 782 -12.22 74.97 -5.49
N PRO A 783 -13.26 75.34 -6.26
CA PRO A 783 -13.11 76.31 -7.34
C PRO A 783 -12.51 77.64 -6.89
N GLN A 784 -12.72 78.04 -5.62
CA GLN A 784 -12.08 79.20 -4.98
C GLN A 784 -10.55 79.10 -4.84
N LEU A 785 -9.96 77.90 -4.99
CA LEU A 785 -8.50 77.67 -5.06
C LEU A 785 -7.94 77.68 -6.50
N ASN A 786 -8.78 77.85 -7.54
CA ASN A 786 -8.31 78.32 -8.84
C ASN A 786 -7.85 79.80 -8.79
N SER A 787 -8.23 80.52 -7.73
CA SER A 787 -7.58 81.72 -7.20
C SER A 787 -6.73 81.35 -5.97
N VAL A 788 -5.51 81.87 -5.87
CA VAL A 788 -4.45 81.33 -4.97
C VAL A 788 -4.70 81.57 -3.47
N GLN A 789 -4.64 80.51 -2.61
CA GLN A 789 -4.05 80.50 -1.21
C GLN A 789 -4.21 79.16 -0.39
N ILE A 790 -3.09 78.52 0.02
CA ILE A 790 -2.72 77.77 1.29
C ILE A 790 -3.76 76.84 2.03
N GLY A 791 -3.46 75.66 2.65
CA GLY A 791 -2.30 74.72 2.67
C GLY A 791 -1.83 74.14 4.05
N ILE A 792 -2.18 72.90 4.48
CA ILE A 792 -1.75 72.19 5.76
C ILE A 792 -1.69 70.62 5.62
N ARG A 793 -1.04 69.88 6.57
CA ARG A 793 -0.64 68.43 6.55
C ARG A 793 -1.54 67.44 7.37
N PRO A 794 -1.46 66.09 7.18
CA PRO A 794 -2.21 65.05 7.93
C PRO A 794 -1.37 64.10 8.87
N ASN A 795 -2.05 63.30 9.70
CA ASN A 795 -1.53 62.22 10.59
C ASN A 795 -1.98 60.81 10.15
N CYS A 796 -1.35 59.73 10.66
CA CYS A 796 -1.68 58.32 10.37
C CYS A 796 -1.95 57.46 11.64
N PHE A 797 -2.72 56.37 11.48
CA PHE A 797 -3.03 55.35 12.50
C PHE A 797 -2.76 53.92 11.99
N TRP A 798 -2.62 52.96 12.91
CA TRP A 798 -2.51 51.51 12.63
C TRP A 798 -3.66 50.74 13.31
N ARG A 799 -4.17 49.66 12.70
CA ARG A 799 -5.30 48.84 13.18
C ARG A 799 -4.95 47.35 13.28
N ARG A 800 -4.90 46.83 14.51
CA ARG A 800 -5.46 45.54 14.98
C ARG A 800 -5.51 45.61 16.52
N PRO A 801 -6.62 45.27 17.20
CA PRO A 801 -6.61 45.13 18.65
C PRO A 801 -5.95 43.81 19.04
N PHE A 802 -5.06 43.84 20.03
CA PHE A 802 -4.58 42.65 20.73
C PHE A 802 -5.72 42.12 21.60
N GLN A 803 -5.85 40.80 21.73
CA GLN A 803 -6.83 40.18 22.62
C GLN A 803 -6.25 40.16 24.04
N GLU A 804 -7.02 40.63 25.03
CA GLU A 804 -6.55 40.78 26.42
C GLU A 804 -6.28 39.41 27.06
N GLN A 805 -5.00 39.04 27.20
CA GLN A 805 -4.57 37.95 28.09
C GLN A 805 -4.61 38.44 29.53
N LYS A 806 -5.06 37.58 30.46
CA LYS A 806 -5.03 37.85 31.90
C LYS A 806 -3.59 37.99 32.38
N ASP A 807 -3.20 39.16 32.86
CA ASP A 807 -1.90 39.40 33.49
C ASP A 807 -2.03 39.68 34.99
N TYR A 808 -1.11 39.14 35.78
CA TYR A 808 -0.98 39.46 37.20
C TYR A 808 0.19 40.43 37.37
N TYR A 809 -0.11 41.68 37.68
CA TYR A 809 0.85 42.78 37.73
C TYR A 809 0.93 43.44 39.10
N LYS A 810 2.16 43.65 39.61
CA LYS A 810 2.46 44.47 40.77
C LYS A 810 3.60 45.43 40.42
N PRO A 811 3.40 46.76 40.53
CA PRO A 811 4.42 47.74 40.15
C PRO A 811 5.62 47.76 41.11
N GLY A 812 6.75 48.20 40.58
CA GLY A 812 8.01 48.48 41.29
C GLY A 812 9.00 49.16 40.33
N ASP A 813 10.09 49.70 40.85
CA ASP A 813 11.10 50.44 40.06
C ASP A 813 11.78 49.56 38.97
N LEU A 814 11.89 48.26 39.24
CA LEU A 814 12.37 47.23 38.32
C LEU A 814 11.43 46.02 38.39
N THR A 815 11.19 45.31 37.29
CA THR A 815 10.18 44.24 37.21
C THR A 815 10.80 42.87 36.93
N ILE A 816 10.33 41.83 37.61
CA ILE A 816 10.58 40.41 37.28
C ILE A 816 9.38 39.86 36.49
N GLY A 817 9.64 39.29 35.32
CA GLY A 817 8.65 38.61 34.50
C GLY A 817 8.37 37.20 35.00
N GLY A 818 7.13 36.73 34.87
CA GLY A 818 6.74 35.35 35.12
C GLY A 818 5.94 34.76 33.95
N ASN A 819 6.16 33.48 33.67
CA ASN A 819 5.32 32.68 32.78
C ASN A 819 5.08 31.32 33.46
N PHE A 820 3.85 31.10 33.95
CA PHE A 820 3.50 29.95 34.80
C PHE A 820 2.18 29.28 34.37
N PRO A 821 2.02 27.95 34.54
CA PRO A 821 0.83 27.23 34.09
C PRO A 821 -0.30 27.33 35.12
N LEU A 822 -1.27 28.21 34.94
CA LEU A 822 -2.35 28.37 35.92
C LEU A 822 -3.55 27.45 35.64
N SER A 823 -3.73 27.03 34.38
CA SER A 823 -4.73 26.05 33.96
C SER A 823 -4.16 24.91 33.11
N LEU A 824 -4.91 23.82 33.04
CA LEU A 824 -4.73 22.70 32.12
C LEU A 824 -5.76 22.86 30.99
N THR A 825 -5.31 22.99 29.75
CA THR A 825 -6.20 23.03 28.58
C THR A 825 -6.46 21.61 28.07
N ILE A 826 -7.74 21.19 28.05
CA ILE A 826 -8.16 19.94 27.40
C ILE A 826 -8.82 20.29 26.07
N VAL A 827 -8.34 19.69 24.98
CA VAL A 827 -8.97 19.77 23.65
C VAL A 827 -9.96 18.63 23.52
N LEU A 828 -11.25 18.94 23.42
CA LEU A 828 -12.28 17.96 23.08
C LEU A 828 -12.44 17.93 21.57
N GLN A 829 -11.85 16.91 20.94
CA GLN A 829 -11.90 16.75 19.49
C GLN A 829 -13.19 15.98 19.09
N LEU A 830 -14.27 16.71 18.82
CA LEU A 830 -15.51 16.14 18.30
C LEU A 830 -15.34 15.74 16.82
N PRO A 831 -15.93 14.62 16.34
CA PRO A 831 -15.41 13.97 15.14
C PRO A 831 -15.63 14.66 13.78
N HIS A 832 -16.43 15.74 13.70
CA HIS A 832 -17.04 16.20 12.44
C HIS A 832 -17.05 17.72 12.18
N GLU A 833 -16.19 18.52 12.83
CA GLU A 833 -16.04 19.95 12.48
C GLU A 833 -14.64 20.29 11.94
N PRO A 834 -14.53 21.24 10.98
CA PRO A 834 -13.26 21.60 10.35
C PRO A 834 -12.35 22.41 11.29
N PRO A 835 -11.03 22.42 11.06
CA PRO A 835 -10.06 23.05 11.96
C PRO A 835 -10.15 24.59 11.92
N GLY A 836 -11.05 25.15 12.72
CA GLY A 836 -11.32 26.59 12.81
C GLY A 836 -11.59 27.04 14.26
N ASP A 837 -12.58 26.44 14.90
CA ASP A 837 -12.93 26.73 16.30
C ASP A 837 -12.54 25.56 17.21
N TRP A 838 -11.62 25.82 18.14
CA TRP A 838 -11.27 24.90 19.21
C TRP A 838 -11.91 25.36 20.51
N ASP A 839 -12.98 24.69 20.94
CA ASP A 839 -13.56 24.88 22.27
C ASP A 839 -12.60 24.32 23.34
N ASN A 840 -11.63 25.17 23.70
CA ASN A 840 -10.59 24.89 24.67
C ASN A 840 -11.15 24.95 26.09
N LEU A 841 -11.35 23.80 26.73
CA LEU A 841 -11.73 23.74 28.13
C LEU A 841 -10.48 23.95 29.02
N SER A 842 -10.27 25.19 29.46
CA SER A 842 -9.22 25.56 30.42
C SER A 842 -9.69 25.30 31.86
N LEU A 843 -9.18 24.24 32.48
CA LEU A 843 -9.44 23.87 33.87
C LEU A 843 -8.35 24.48 34.78
N PRO A 844 -8.66 25.37 35.73
CA PRO A 844 -7.64 25.92 36.63
C PRO A 844 -7.00 24.82 37.48
N VAL A 845 -5.71 24.94 37.76
CA VAL A 845 -4.93 24.01 38.60
C VAL A 845 -4.51 24.76 39.87
N PRO A 846 -5.31 24.72 40.96
CA PRO A 846 -5.09 25.58 42.14
C PRO A 846 -3.70 25.42 42.78
N LYS A 847 -3.13 24.21 42.69
CA LYS A 847 -1.78 23.90 43.18
C LYS A 847 -0.68 24.71 42.50
N ASN A 848 -0.85 25.13 41.24
CA ASN A 848 0.13 25.94 40.53
C ASN A 848 0.06 27.43 40.91
N TYR A 849 -1.06 27.90 41.50
CA TYR A 849 -1.19 29.27 42.01
C TYR A 849 -0.16 29.60 43.10
N GLN A 850 0.36 28.56 43.78
CA GLN A 850 1.47 28.66 44.73
C GLN A 850 2.75 29.24 44.13
N HIS A 851 2.95 29.15 42.81
CA HIS A 851 4.09 29.75 42.13
C HIS A 851 4.01 31.29 42.09
N ILE A 852 2.81 31.83 41.85
CA ILE A 852 2.53 33.27 41.93
C ILE A 852 2.76 33.75 43.36
N LEU A 853 2.16 33.06 44.33
CA LEU A 853 2.27 33.41 45.75
C LEU A 853 3.73 33.38 46.24
N ALA A 854 4.53 32.39 45.82
CA ALA A 854 5.94 32.31 46.18
C ALA A 854 6.78 33.45 45.58
N LEU A 855 6.53 33.86 44.33
CA LEU A 855 7.20 35.01 43.71
C LEU A 855 6.78 36.32 44.38
N ALA A 856 5.49 36.51 44.63
CA ALA A 856 4.95 37.71 45.28
C ALA A 856 5.48 37.86 46.71
N PHE A 857 5.56 36.76 47.47
CA PHE A 857 6.15 36.72 48.80
C PHE A 857 7.65 37.00 48.78
N ALA A 858 8.42 36.35 47.89
CA ALA A 858 9.86 36.61 47.76
C ALA A 858 10.16 38.09 47.48
N ILE A 859 9.43 38.70 46.53
CA ILE A 859 9.56 40.13 46.20
C ILE A 859 9.15 41.03 47.38
N GLN A 860 8.13 40.65 48.15
CA GLN A 860 7.74 41.38 49.35
C GLN A 860 8.82 41.35 50.44
N GLU A 861 9.45 40.20 50.68
CA GLU A 861 10.55 40.08 51.66
C GLU A 861 11.82 40.80 51.17
N ILE A 862 12.17 40.69 49.88
CA ILE A 862 13.30 41.43 49.27
C ILE A 862 13.10 42.94 49.44
N ASN A 863 11.90 43.46 49.16
CA ASN A 863 11.60 44.90 49.29
C ASN A 863 11.54 45.39 50.75
N LYS A 864 11.40 44.48 51.73
CA LYS A 864 11.49 44.80 53.16
C LYS A 864 12.94 44.81 53.67
N ASP A 865 13.91 44.26 52.94
CA ASP A 865 15.31 44.20 53.34
C ASP A 865 16.10 45.41 52.80
N PRO A 866 16.34 46.46 53.61
CA PRO A 866 17.07 47.65 53.16
C PRO A 866 18.57 47.40 52.97
N GLN A 867 19.12 46.26 53.42
CA GLN A 867 20.51 45.89 53.14
C GLN A 867 20.64 45.29 51.73
N LEU A 868 19.61 44.58 51.26
CA LEU A 868 19.63 43.91 49.96
C LEU A 868 19.38 44.88 48.80
N LEU A 869 18.35 45.72 48.83
CA LEU A 869 18.07 46.70 47.77
C LEU A 869 17.73 48.09 48.34
N PRO A 870 18.74 48.88 48.74
CA PRO A 870 18.51 50.23 49.26
C PRO A 870 17.95 51.15 48.17
N ASN A 871 16.77 51.73 48.43
CA ASN A 871 16.05 52.69 47.58
C ASN A 871 15.64 52.18 46.18
N ILE A 872 15.48 50.86 45.99
CA ILE A 872 14.92 50.28 44.76
C ILE A 872 13.90 49.20 45.13
N THR A 873 12.69 49.29 44.59
CA THR A 873 11.63 48.30 44.75
C THR A 873 11.56 47.35 43.55
N LEU A 874 11.35 46.07 43.81
CA LEU A 874 11.02 45.08 42.79
C LEU A 874 9.50 44.93 42.64
N GLY A 875 9.03 44.90 41.39
CA GLY A 875 7.68 44.51 40.99
C GLY A 875 7.68 43.21 40.20
N PHE A 876 6.50 42.73 39.80
CA PHE A 876 6.37 41.57 38.91
C PHE A 876 5.26 41.73 37.87
N ARG A 877 5.42 41.07 36.72
CA ARG A 877 4.36 40.86 35.71
C ARG A 877 4.35 39.39 35.31
N ILE A 878 3.23 38.70 35.52
CA ILE A 878 3.09 37.27 35.25
C ILE A 878 2.01 37.06 34.20
N TYR A 879 2.32 36.27 33.18
CA TYR A 879 1.37 35.73 32.22
C TYR A 879 1.16 34.23 32.45
N GLU A 880 0.03 33.72 31.96
CA GLU A 880 -0.31 32.30 31.98
C GLU A 880 0.37 31.55 30.82
N GLU A 881 1.10 30.47 31.13
CA GLU A 881 1.79 29.64 30.13
C GLU A 881 0.78 28.70 29.45
N ASN A 882 0.21 29.14 28.33
CA ASN A 882 -0.54 28.28 27.42
C ASN A 882 0.39 27.14 26.92
N HIS A 883 -0.06 25.88 27.02
CA HIS A 883 0.73 24.69 26.67
C HIS A 883 1.17 24.59 25.18
N TYR A 884 0.75 25.53 24.33
CA TYR A 884 1.12 25.60 22.92
C TYR A 884 2.36 26.48 22.68
N ALA A 885 3.44 25.82 22.25
CA ALA A 885 4.67 26.45 21.75
C ALA A 885 4.43 27.53 20.65
N SER A 886 3.30 27.51 19.93
CA SER A 886 2.99 28.52 18.92
C SER A 886 2.69 29.91 19.50
N MET A 887 2.15 30.01 20.73
CA MET A 887 1.82 31.28 21.38
C MET A 887 2.95 31.83 22.27
N THR A 888 3.96 31.01 22.57
CA THR A 888 5.10 31.38 23.42
C THR A 888 5.87 32.62 22.93
N PRO A 889 6.09 32.85 21.61
CA PRO A 889 6.71 34.08 21.12
C PRO A 889 5.88 35.34 21.44
N ASP A 890 4.55 35.29 21.33
CA ASP A 890 3.67 36.43 21.59
C ASP A 890 3.68 36.80 23.08
N VAL A 891 3.61 35.81 23.98
CA VAL A 891 3.75 36.04 25.43
C VAL A 891 5.13 36.61 25.77
N SER A 892 6.20 36.12 25.14
CA SER A 892 7.56 36.63 25.34
C SER A 892 7.71 38.09 24.89
N LEU A 893 7.07 38.47 23.77
CA LEU A 893 7.03 39.84 23.26
C LEU A 893 6.14 40.76 24.10
N SER A 894 5.06 40.24 24.69
CA SER A 894 4.19 40.97 25.63
C SER A 894 4.90 41.27 26.95
N LEU A 895 5.71 40.34 27.49
CA LEU A 895 6.59 40.62 28.63
C LEU A 895 7.58 41.78 28.35
N LEU A 896 7.95 41.99 27.08
CA LEU A 896 8.82 43.08 26.62
C LEU A 896 8.08 44.38 26.23
N SER A 897 6.74 44.43 26.24
CA SER A 897 5.95 45.59 25.79
C SER A 897 4.72 45.87 26.65
N SER A 898 4.69 47.01 27.32
CA SER A 898 3.62 47.39 28.26
C SER A 898 2.31 47.89 27.62
N ARG A 899 2.19 47.92 26.28
CA ARG A 899 1.01 48.45 25.57
C ARG A 899 0.59 47.66 24.32
N GLY A 900 1.01 46.41 24.18
CA GLY A 900 0.68 45.57 23.00
C GLY A 900 1.19 46.15 21.67
N LYS A 901 2.27 46.95 21.72
CA LYS A 901 2.89 47.60 20.56
C LYS A 901 4.41 47.41 20.64
N VAL A 902 4.89 46.43 19.88
CA VAL A 902 6.31 46.15 19.73
C VAL A 902 6.83 46.90 18.50
N PHE A 903 7.81 47.79 18.69
CA PHE A 903 8.62 48.34 17.61
C PHE A 903 10.05 47.78 17.76
N PRO A 904 10.50 46.89 16.85
CA PRO A 904 11.88 46.42 16.87
C PRO A 904 12.86 47.59 16.84
N ASN A 905 13.84 47.58 17.76
CA ASN A 905 14.86 48.62 17.95
C ASN A 905 14.36 50.01 18.39
N TYR A 906 13.17 50.15 19.00
CA TYR A 906 12.72 51.44 19.55
C TYR A 906 12.06 51.31 20.94
N LYS A 907 12.73 51.82 22.00
CA LYS A 907 12.08 52.03 23.32
C LYS A 907 11.16 53.25 23.23
N CYS A 908 9.86 53.03 23.07
CA CYS A 908 8.86 54.11 23.00
C CYS A 908 8.47 54.69 24.38
N ASP A 909 8.61 53.94 25.47
CA ASP A 909 8.25 54.36 26.82
C ASP A 909 9.45 54.12 27.78
N THR A 910 9.60 54.99 28.79
CA THR A 910 10.74 55.00 29.73
C THR A 910 10.47 54.28 31.05
N GLN A 911 9.29 53.69 31.24
CA GLN A 911 8.81 53.26 32.57
C GLN A 911 9.06 51.79 32.94
N ASP A 912 9.32 50.88 31.99
CA ASP A 912 9.43 49.45 32.30
C ASP A 912 10.87 48.92 32.12
N ASN A 913 11.47 48.47 33.22
CA ASN A 913 12.78 47.84 33.29
C ASN A 913 12.62 46.37 33.71
N LEU A 914 12.29 45.51 32.75
CA LEU A 914 12.28 44.05 32.93
C LEU A 914 13.71 43.54 33.18
N LEU A 915 13.97 43.01 34.36
CA LEU A 915 15.29 42.47 34.77
C LEU A 915 15.54 41.06 34.24
N SER A 916 14.57 40.19 34.48
CA SER A 916 14.68 38.74 34.27
C SER A 916 13.28 38.13 34.15
N VAL A 917 13.17 36.97 33.53
CA VAL A 917 11.91 36.22 33.35
C VAL A 917 12.05 34.83 33.97
N LEU A 918 11.17 34.50 34.91
CA LEU A 918 11.02 33.18 35.51
C LEU A 918 9.97 32.40 34.73
N GLY A 919 10.30 31.29 34.07
CA GLY A 919 9.29 30.51 33.35
C GLY A 919 9.81 29.61 32.24
N GLY A 920 8.87 28.93 31.59
CA GLY A 920 9.12 27.84 30.65
C GLY A 920 9.13 26.50 31.37
N LEU A 921 8.08 25.71 31.19
CA LEU A 921 7.90 24.42 31.86
C LEU A 921 8.51 23.24 31.11
N SER A 922 8.71 23.43 29.81
CA SER A 922 9.25 22.44 28.89
C SER A 922 10.48 23.02 28.20
N SER A 923 11.37 22.16 27.71
CA SER A 923 12.49 22.62 26.89
C SER A 923 12.03 23.34 25.62
N ARG A 924 10.88 22.97 25.06
CA ARG A 924 10.32 23.58 23.85
C ARG A 924 9.86 25.02 24.07
N THR A 925 9.08 25.29 25.13
CA THR A 925 8.65 26.66 25.47
C THR A 925 9.85 27.50 25.91
N SER A 926 10.76 26.94 26.70
CA SER A 926 11.99 27.63 27.11
C SER A 926 12.93 27.97 25.96
N TYR A 927 13.07 27.10 24.94
CA TYR A 927 13.86 27.38 23.74
C TYR A 927 13.36 28.65 23.04
N GLN A 928 12.05 28.76 22.83
CA GLN A 928 11.46 29.91 22.13
C GLN A 928 11.55 31.19 22.97
N MET A 929 11.29 31.11 24.27
CA MET A 929 11.50 32.22 25.21
C MET A 929 12.96 32.69 25.18
N ALA A 930 13.92 31.77 25.26
CA ALA A 930 15.35 32.09 25.29
C ALA A 930 15.83 32.70 23.97
N THR A 931 15.32 32.25 22.82
CA THR A 931 15.58 32.90 21.52
C THR A 931 15.06 34.35 21.50
N VAL A 932 13.85 34.61 22.00
CA VAL A 932 13.29 35.97 22.04
C VAL A 932 14.06 36.84 23.03
N PHE A 933 14.18 36.44 24.29
CA PHE A 933 14.85 37.23 25.33
C PHE A 933 16.35 37.41 25.10
N GLY A 934 17.02 36.45 24.46
CA GLY A 934 18.42 36.55 24.05
C GLY A 934 18.69 37.74 23.11
N ASN A 935 17.79 37.99 22.15
CA ASN A 935 17.88 39.15 21.26
C ASN A 935 17.76 40.49 22.01
N PHE A 936 16.97 40.53 23.08
CA PHE A 936 16.76 41.72 23.92
C PHE A 936 17.68 41.79 25.15
N LYS A 937 18.57 40.80 25.33
CA LYS A 937 19.52 40.69 26.45
C LYS A 937 18.86 40.61 27.84
N VAL A 938 17.63 40.09 27.89
CA VAL A 938 16.92 39.78 29.15
C VAL A 938 17.26 38.35 29.56
N SER A 939 17.52 38.14 30.85
CA SER A 939 17.82 36.79 31.38
C SER A 939 16.54 35.96 31.58
N GLN A 940 16.62 34.67 31.30
CA GLN A 940 15.57 33.71 31.61
C GLN A 940 16.08 32.70 32.65
N LEU A 941 15.26 32.41 33.67
CA LEU A 941 15.54 31.44 34.72
C LEU A 941 14.53 30.27 34.65
N GLY A 942 15.00 29.09 34.25
CA GLY A 942 14.21 27.85 34.18
C GLY A 942 14.33 27.01 35.46
N TYR A 943 13.22 26.50 35.99
CA TYR A 943 13.14 25.92 37.34
C TYR A 943 12.52 24.51 37.46
N ARG A 944 12.07 23.90 36.34
CA ARG A 944 11.26 22.65 36.37
C ARG A 944 11.86 21.45 35.62
N PHE A 945 12.75 21.67 34.65
CA PHE A 945 13.30 20.61 33.79
C PHE A 945 14.80 20.85 33.53
N SER A 946 15.49 19.83 33.03
CA SER A 946 16.91 19.88 32.68
C SER A 946 17.10 19.44 31.23
N ASP A 947 17.56 20.35 30.38
CA ASP A 947 17.85 20.08 28.96
C ASP A 947 19.29 20.52 28.66
N PRO A 948 20.17 19.63 28.14
CA PRO A 948 21.56 19.96 27.87
C PRO A 948 21.74 21.00 26.74
N VAL A 949 20.79 21.14 25.80
CA VAL A 949 20.87 22.11 24.70
C VAL A 949 20.73 23.53 25.22
N LEU A 950 19.84 23.76 26.19
CA LEU A 950 19.65 25.06 26.83
C LEU A 950 20.81 25.45 27.77
N LYS A 951 21.74 24.54 28.07
CA LYS A 951 22.98 24.84 28.78
C LYS A 951 24.10 25.38 27.88
N ASP A 952 23.96 25.31 26.55
CA ASP A 952 24.96 25.87 25.63
C ASP A 952 24.90 27.41 25.63
N LYS A 953 25.85 28.01 26.34
CA LYS A 953 25.99 29.47 26.46
C LYS A 953 26.35 30.18 25.14
N ASN A 954 26.77 29.47 24.10
CA ASN A 954 26.97 30.06 22.77
C ASN A 954 25.64 30.29 22.04
N GLN A 955 24.65 29.41 22.26
CA GLN A 955 23.32 29.50 21.66
C GLN A 955 22.33 30.27 22.54
N PHE A 956 22.38 30.07 23.87
CA PHE A 956 21.48 30.66 24.84
C PHE A 956 22.23 31.39 25.95
N PRO A 957 22.94 32.50 25.64
CA PRO A 957 23.79 33.20 26.60
C PRO A 957 23.01 33.68 27.84
N THR A 958 21.76 34.12 27.64
CA THR A 958 20.90 34.69 28.68
C THR A 958 20.02 33.67 29.43
N PHE A 959 20.04 32.39 29.06
CA PHE A 959 19.28 31.35 29.78
C PHE A 959 20.11 30.76 30.93
N TYR A 960 19.49 30.61 32.10
CA TYR A 960 20.10 30.02 33.29
C TYR A 960 19.14 29.00 33.90
N GLN A 961 19.65 27.84 34.30
CA GLN A 961 18.86 26.79 34.93
C GLN A 961 19.10 26.79 36.45
N ILE A 962 18.02 26.69 37.21
CA ILE A 962 18.04 26.53 38.67
C ILE A 962 17.88 25.04 38.97
N ASP A 963 18.96 24.41 39.47
CA ASP A 963 18.99 22.98 39.78
C ASP A 963 18.73 22.78 41.30
N PRO A 964 17.64 22.10 41.71
CA PRO A 964 17.27 22.02 43.12
C PRO A 964 18.16 21.03 43.89
N GLN A 965 19.17 21.54 44.61
CA GLN A 965 19.88 20.76 45.62
C GLN A 965 18.94 20.41 46.78
N TYR A 966 18.53 19.14 46.86
CA TYR A 966 17.53 18.62 47.80
C TYR A 966 17.82 18.94 49.29
N HIS A 967 19.08 19.08 49.70
CA HIS A 967 19.44 19.30 51.10
C HIS A 967 19.11 20.70 51.65
N LEU A 968 18.81 21.69 50.81
CA LEU A 968 18.51 23.08 51.23
C LEU A 968 17.01 23.38 51.43
N GLN A 969 16.09 22.47 51.04
CA GLN A 969 14.65 22.70 51.15
C GLN A 969 14.16 22.91 52.61
N ASN A 970 14.78 22.22 53.57
CA ASN A 970 14.34 22.26 54.97
C ASN A 970 14.62 23.61 55.68
N ALA A 971 15.61 24.38 55.23
CA ALA A 971 16.02 25.63 55.91
C ALA A 971 15.07 26.81 55.63
N ALA A 972 14.38 26.82 54.49
CA ALA A 972 13.48 27.91 54.11
C ALA A 972 12.05 27.73 54.61
N ILE A 973 11.57 26.49 54.71
CA ILE A 973 10.25 26.18 55.28
C ILE A 973 10.15 26.73 56.71
N VAL A 974 11.21 26.63 57.51
CA VAL A 974 11.26 27.14 58.89
C VAL A 974 11.20 28.67 58.97
N ARG A 975 11.71 29.40 57.97
CA ARG A 975 11.66 30.89 57.95
C ARG A 975 10.33 31.44 57.46
N LEU A 976 9.64 30.73 56.55
CA LEU A 976 8.30 31.13 56.09
C LEU A 976 7.20 31.00 57.16
N PHE A 977 7.43 30.17 58.19
CA PHE A 977 6.46 29.94 59.27
C PHE A 977 6.34 31.07 60.30
N LEU A 978 7.17 32.12 60.23
CA LEU A 978 7.24 33.16 61.27
C LEU A 978 6.52 34.48 60.93
N TRP A 979 5.94 34.64 59.73
CA TRP A 979 5.29 35.89 59.32
C TRP A 979 4.03 35.67 58.48
N TRP A 980 2.90 35.33 59.12
CA TRP A 980 1.58 35.74 58.61
C TRP A 980 0.49 35.77 59.69
N GLU A 981 0.03 36.97 60.02
CA GLU A 981 -1.31 37.26 60.52
C GLU A 981 -1.91 38.35 59.60
N VAL A 982 -3.20 38.23 59.25
CA VAL A 982 -4.13 39.34 58.89
C VAL A 982 -3.88 40.05 57.51
N VAL A 983 -4.85 40.33 56.59
CA VAL A 983 -6.29 39.98 56.41
C VAL A 983 -6.84 40.56 55.05
N PHE A 984 -8.00 40.06 54.54
CA PHE A 984 -8.89 40.58 53.43
C PHE A 984 -8.31 40.74 51.98
N ASP A 985 -9.07 40.77 50.87
CA ASP A 985 -10.52 40.57 50.58
C ASP A 985 -10.74 39.99 49.15
N CYS A 986 -11.98 39.64 48.77
CA CYS A 986 -12.33 38.88 47.54
C CYS A 986 -12.51 39.65 46.20
N GLU A 987 -12.62 38.88 45.11
CA GLU A 987 -12.66 39.30 43.69
C GLU A 987 -13.93 40.07 43.23
N VAL A 988 -13.81 40.75 42.08
CA VAL A 988 -14.96 41.25 41.30
C VAL A 988 -15.02 40.55 39.94
N LEU A 989 -16.12 39.83 39.66
CA LEU A 989 -16.55 39.45 38.32
C LEU A 989 -17.92 40.07 38.01
N LYS A 990 -18.09 40.57 36.79
CA LYS A 990 -19.31 41.25 36.33
C LYS A 990 -20.01 40.42 35.26
N ALA A 991 -21.35 40.41 35.32
CA ALA A 991 -22.27 39.94 34.28
C ALA A 991 -22.37 38.41 34.03
N GLY A 992 -23.06 37.73 34.94
CA GLY A 992 -24.38 37.14 34.64
C GLY A 992 -24.50 36.03 33.59
N LEU A 993 -24.50 34.78 34.06
CA LEU A 993 -25.28 33.65 33.53
C LEU A 993 -25.43 32.62 34.67
N SER A 994 -26.67 32.22 34.98
CA SER A 994 -26.98 31.24 36.03
C SER A 994 -26.93 29.81 35.51
N SER A 995 -26.22 28.91 36.18
CA SER A 995 -26.23 27.46 35.86
C SER A 995 -27.29 26.71 36.70
N PRO A 996 -28.01 25.70 36.16
CA PRO A 996 -29.17 25.10 36.85
C PRO A 996 -28.85 23.93 37.80
N ASP A 997 -27.59 23.47 37.87
CA ASP A 997 -27.19 22.40 38.77
C ASP A 997 -26.63 22.95 40.09
N GLY A 998 -27.14 22.47 41.23
CA GLY A 998 -26.90 22.98 42.58
C GLY A 998 -25.47 22.82 43.14
N ARG A 999 -24.49 23.42 42.47
CA ARG A 999 -23.12 23.61 42.97
C ARG A 999 -23.07 24.85 43.86
N ARG A 1000 -22.31 24.78 44.96
CA ARG A 1000 -22.13 25.93 45.86
C ARG A 1000 -21.56 27.12 45.10
N VAL A 1001 -22.17 28.28 45.31
CA VAL A 1001 -21.55 29.57 45.02
C VAL A 1001 -20.60 29.87 46.18
N CYS A 1002 -19.29 29.88 45.93
CA CYS A 1002 -18.30 30.25 46.94
C CYS A 1002 -18.53 31.69 47.37
N THR A 1003 -18.78 31.93 48.67
CA THR A 1003 -19.15 33.25 49.21
C THR A 1003 -17.95 34.16 49.51
N GLY A 1004 -16.72 33.68 49.26
CA GLY A 1004 -15.48 34.38 49.62
C GLY A 1004 -15.01 34.17 51.06
N GLU A 1005 -15.82 33.53 51.91
CA GLU A 1005 -15.50 33.25 53.32
C GLU A 1005 -14.82 31.87 53.53
N GLU A 1006 -14.49 31.16 52.45
CA GLU A 1006 -13.93 29.81 52.49
C GLU A 1006 -12.42 29.82 52.80
N ASN A 1007 -12.04 29.40 54.01
CA ASN A 1007 -10.65 29.38 54.45
C ASN A 1007 -9.82 28.30 53.72
N LEU A 1008 -8.82 28.73 52.92
CA LEU A 1008 -7.90 27.85 52.18
C LEU A 1008 -7.18 26.80 53.06
N ALA A 1009 -7.02 27.05 54.37
CA ALA A 1009 -6.45 26.07 55.29
C ALA A 1009 -7.33 24.81 55.52
N THR A 1010 -8.59 24.84 55.06
CA THR A 1010 -9.51 23.69 55.14
C THR A 1010 -9.53 22.82 53.87
N LEU A 1011 -8.81 23.21 52.82
CA LEU A 1011 -8.70 22.42 51.58
C LEU A 1011 -7.79 21.20 51.79
N PRO A 1012 -8.12 20.03 51.20
CA PRO A 1012 -7.22 18.88 51.23
C PRO A 1012 -5.95 19.16 50.43
N ALA A 1013 -4.80 18.67 50.93
CA ALA A 1013 -3.46 18.92 50.36
C ALA A 1013 -3.24 18.43 48.91
N SER A 1014 -4.19 17.64 48.38
CA SER A 1014 -4.26 17.29 46.96
C SER A 1014 -4.65 18.49 46.07
N VAL A 1015 -5.44 19.43 46.59
CA VAL A 1015 -5.97 20.61 45.88
C VAL A 1015 -5.07 21.83 46.11
N PHE A 1016 -4.76 22.12 47.37
CA PHE A 1016 -3.84 23.21 47.76
C PHE A 1016 -3.06 22.79 49.01
N ASP A 1017 -1.73 22.79 48.93
CA ASP A 1017 -0.86 22.41 50.05
C ASP A 1017 -0.36 23.68 50.77
N GLY A 1018 -0.62 23.82 52.07
CA GLY A 1018 -0.10 24.94 52.85
C GLY A 1018 1.43 24.97 52.99
N LYS A 1019 2.13 23.90 52.59
CA LYS A 1019 3.59 23.82 52.57
C LYS A 1019 4.15 24.24 51.20
N VAL A 1020 5.24 25.01 51.22
CA VAL A 1020 5.94 25.43 50.00
C VAL A 1020 6.51 24.20 49.27
N THR A 1021 6.02 23.93 48.07
CA THR A 1021 6.55 22.86 47.21
C THR A 1021 7.95 23.19 46.71
N GLY A 1022 8.76 22.16 46.40
CA GLY A 1022 10.15 22.35 45.93
C GLY A 1022 10.30 23.25 44.69
N PHE A 1023 9.31 23.26 43.80
CA PHE A 1023 9.27 24.15 42.64
C PHE A 1023 8.96 25.61 43.04
N SER A 1024 8.00 25.83 43.94
CA SER A 1024 7.73 27.17 44.49
C SER A 1024 8.94 27.72 45.28
N TYR A 1025 9.69 26.86 45.97
CA TYR A 1025 10.95 27.24 46.61
C TYR A 1025 12.05 27.61 45.59
N SER A 1026 12.10 26.92 44.45
CA SER A 1026 13.02 27.27 43.36
C SER A 1026 12.70 28.66 42.77
N ILE A 1027 11.42 29.02 42.65
CA ILE A 1027 10.97 30.36 42.23
C ILE A 1027 11.35 31.44 43.28
N TYR A 1028 11.16 31.15 44.57
CA TYR A 1028 11.58 32.04 45.67
C TYR A 1028 13.09 32.33 45.60
N ASN A 1029 13.92 31.28 45.46
CA ASN A 1029 15.36 31.40 45.32
C ASN A 1029 15.76 32.11 44.01
N ALA A 1030 14.98 31.98 42.93
CA ALA A 1030 15.22 32.69 41.68
C ALA A 1030 15.11 34.21 41.86
N ALA A 1031 14.06 34.68 42.54
CA ALA A 1031 13.85 36.09 42.84
C ALA A 1031 14.97 36.66 43.72
N TYR A 1032 15.37 35.93 44.77
CA TYR A 1032 16.53 36.32 45.60
C TYR A 1032 17.84 36.32 44.82
N SER A 1033 18.03 35.38 43.90
CA SER A 1033 19.22 35.35 43.03
C SER A 1033 19.30 36.59 42.14
N VAL A 1034 18.18 37.01 41.53
CA VAL A 1034 18.09 38.27 40.76
C VAL A 1034 18.37 39.48 41.65
N ALA A 1035 17.85 39.53 42.88
CA ALA A 1035 18.08 40.63 43.82
C ALA A 1035 19.54 40.73 44.30
N HIS A 1036 20.16 39.61 44.69
CA HIS A 1036 21.59 39.58 45.06
C HIS A 1036 22.50 39.95 43.89
N ALA A 1037 22.17 39.51 42.69
CA ALA A 1037 22.92 39.84 41.48
C ALA A 1037 22.79 41.33 41.13
N LEU A 1038 21.60 41.91 41.27
CA LEU A 1038 21.36 43.35 41.16
C LEU A 1038 22.13 44.15 42.23
N HIS A 1039 22.13 43.69 43.49
CA HIS A 1039 22.91 44.30 44.57
C HIS A 1039 24.41 44.32 44.24
N ALA A 1040 24.98 43.20 43.79
CA ALA A 1040 26.38 43.12 43.37
C ALA A 1040 26.69 44.13 42.24
N TYR A 1041 25.81 44.22 41.24
CA TYR A 1041 25.94 45.21 40.16
C TYR A 1041 25.84 46.66 40.67
N MET A 1042 24.96 46.95 41.64
CA MET A 1042 24.86 48.27 42.27
C MET A 1042 26.14 48.64 43.04
N VAL A 1043 26.74 47.69 43.76
CA VAL A 1043 28.00 47.87 44.48
C VAL A 1043 29.17 48.10 43.51
N GLU A 1044 29.30 47.29 42.45
CA GLU A 1044 30.33 47.49 41.42
C GLU A 1044 30.16 48.81 40.66
N SER A 1045 28.92 49.20 40.33
CA SER A 1045 28.64 50.44 39.61
C SER A 1045 28.87 51.69 40.48
N GLN A 1046 28.61 51.63 41.80
CA GLN A 1046 29.08 52.66 42.75
C GLN A 1046 30.62 52.75 42.79
N TRP A 1047 31.32 51.61 42.73
CA TRP A 1047 32.78 51.56 42.58
C TRP A 1047 33.26 52.19 41.26
N ALA A 1048 32.53 51.99 40.16
CA ALA A 1048 32.80 52.60 38.86
C ALA A 1048 32.50 54.12 38.82
N LEU A 1049 31.45 54.57 39.51
CA LEU A 1049 31.11 56.00 39.69
C LEU A 1049 32.22 56.74 40.45
N LYS A 1050 32.82 56.12 41.47
CA LYS A 1050 34.01 56.67 42.17
C LYS A 1050 35.25 56.84 41.26
N ARG A 1051 35.30 56.20 40.08
CA ARG A 1051 36.32 56.43 39.05
C ARG A 1051 35.90 57.41 37.93
N GLY A 1052 34.86 58.22 38.15
CA GLY A 1052 34.53 59.37 37.31
C GLY A 1052 33.71 59.08 36.04
N LYS A 1053 33.05 57.93 35.93
CA LYS A 1053 32.08 57.67 34.85
C LYS A 1053 30.71 58.25 35.19
N LYS A 1054 30.05 58.91 34.23
CA LYS A 1054 28.70 59.49 34.42
C LYS A 1054 27.63 58.40 34.56
N MET A 1055 26.71 58.60 35.50
CA MET A 1055 25.63 57.63 35.82
C MET A 1055 24.71 57.31 34.63
N SER A 1056 24.52 58.27 33.72
CA SER A 1056 23.75 58.08 32.47
C SER A 1056 24.43 57.19 31.42
N GLN A 1057 25.69 56.78 31.63
CA GLN A 1057 26.39 55.80 30.77
C GLN A 1057 26.41 54.38 31.36
N LEU A 1058 25.87 54.16 32.57
CA LEU A 1058 25.79 52.82 33.19
C LEU A 1058 24.51 52.07 32.79
N PHE A 1059 23.38 52.77 32.67
CA PHE A 1059 22.09 52.18 32.24
C PHE A 1059 21.95 51.96 30.72
N CYS A 1060 22.94 52.37 29.92
CA CYS A 1060 22.96 52.18 28.47
C CYS A 1060 24.15 51.30 28.03
N VAL A 1061 23.84 50.04 27.75
CA VAL A 1061 24.66 49.06 27.01
C VAL A 1061 25.91 48.54 27.74
N LYS A 1062 25.70 47.48 28.53
CA LYS A 1062 26.39 46.19 28.33
C LYS A 1062 25.50 45.05 28.88
N PRO A 1063 25.33 43.92 28.17
CA PRO A 1063 24.73 42.72 28.76
C PRO A 1063 25.66 42.16 29.84
N TRP A 1064 25.05 41.38 30.73
CA TRP A 1064 25.77 40.47 31.64
C TRP A 1064 26.70 39.56 30.82
N GLN A 1065 27.94 39.43 31.27
CA GLN A 1065 28.93 38.45 30.78
C GLN A 1065 29.19 37.45 31.90
#